data_AF-A0A1G6N1F7-F1
#
_entry.id   AF-A0A1G6N1F7-F1
#
_cell.length_a   1.000
_cell.length_b   1.000
_cell.length_c   1.000
_cell.angle_alpha   90.00
_cell.angle_beta   90.00
_cell.angle_gamma   90.00
#
_symmetry.space_group_name_H-M   'P 1'
#
loop_
_entity.id
_entity.type
_entity.pdbx_description
1 polymer ?
#
loop_
_entity_poly.entity_id
_entity_poly.type
_entity_poly.pdbx_seq_one_letter_code
_entity_poly.pdbx_strand_id
1 'polypeptide(L)'
;MPTYILGVSMSNHDRSAALMKDGEIISAISEERLDRRKKSDGFYAKNDREIVLPPLASITYVLQQSGIELNQVDFLVCGRSIKSCKKELLKYVPIGKEKVIEADIPSHHLMHAYSAYGVSPFYESAVLVIDEQGHHVGDGRFEKVTLYHSKDSKLELIKSFYGDTNNLSLGMFYDIFAALIGLSEAGVPSAGKLMGLAPYGKKREYWGSLLDISRNGDIHINLARLDAFFSNILPFRKGMEEKSINSIQDFLYKYVPVDWNTQLAFDLAFKAQEELEKAIEAISLLLMGLTDSNNLSYAGGVALNCTANSKFKSHGWEDVFIQPAATDDGVAIGLCYYCWIERLGRKKSCQLFNPFLGKSYSNDEICSSIDKLGLLKYAVTVNPSESGAAFLGEEKVVGWFQGGSEWGPRALGARSILASPVQPLVVDKINKNIKYRESFRPFGVSIVPEEHSKIFEKNTYVKSLSPYMLNLAKAKGVLKEVRHVDGTVRFQEVKKEVQPLYFSLIKNVGDIIGVNAVLNTSFNVMGEPLVETPEDAVRQFLLSNIDVLIIGNYCIEKDKIPEKDILSLKKSLFDSSAVNLMRLVMSLEAAGFSNEALTLLEEHTIDLEDWNNRDKEMYYSFMLRQALKKNEQYKKKSQVEVYRNELMKMMNYPTGASLVLEAMEHSNDKNDVEIATLLSGVANQYDAYKFFKSLYSNKK
;
A
#
# COMPACT_ATOMS: atom_id res chain seq x y z
N MET A 1 -17.06 -31.30 16.94
CA MET A 1 -17.58 -29.93 16.71
C MET A 1 -16.48 -29.16 15.99
N PRO A 2 -16.82 -28.26 15.05
CA PRO A 2 -15.82 -27.42 14.40
C PRO A 2 -15.10 -26.55 15.44
N THR A 3 -13.80 -26.33 15.25
CA THR A 3 -13.00 -25.39 16.05
C THR A 3 -12.89 -24.06 15.31
N TYR A 4 -13.32 -22.97 15.95
CA TYR A 4 -13.25 -21.61 15.42
C TYR A 4 -12.18 -20.78 16.13
N ILE A 5 -11.26 -20.22 15.34
CA ILE A 5 -10.19 -19.34 15.83
C ILE A 5 -10.31 -17.98 15.14
N LEU A 6 -10.41 -16.90 15.94
CA LEU A 6 -10.44 -15.53 15.47
C LEU A 6 -9.09 -14.86 15.73
N GLY A 7 -8.30 -14.63 14.69
CA GLY A 7 -7.06 -13.87 14.73
C GLY A 7 -7.33 -12.38 14.57
N VAL A 8 -6.80 -11.57 15.49
CA VAL A 8 -7.02 -10.12 15.53
C VAL A 8 -5.68 -9.38 15.53
N SER A 9 -5.36 -8.74 14.40
CA SER A 9 -4.17 -7.89 14.27
C SER A 9 -4.47 -6.48 14.83
N MET A 10 -3.81 -6.14 15.93
CA MET A 10 -3.93 -4.85 16.62
C MET A 10 -2.66 -4.01 16.43
N SER A 11 -2.22 -3.83 15.18
CA SER A 11 -1.09 -2.97 14.83
C SER A 11 -1.51 -1.50 14.71
N ASN A 12 -0.51 -0.63 14.63
CA ASN A 12 -0.67 0.82 14.54
C ASN A 12 -1.25 1.25 13.19
N HIS A 13 -1.00 0.44 12.16
CA HIS A 13 -1.53 0.52 10.80
C HIS A 13 -1.94 -0.90 10.37
N ASP A 14 -2.59 -1.02 9.21
CA ASP A 14 -2.93 -2.30 8.57
C ASP A 14 -3.67 -3.29 9.52
N ARG A 15 -4.53 -2.75 10.39
CA ARG A 15 -5.34 -3.55 11.30
C ARG A 15 -6.25 -4.49 10.52
N SER A 16 -6.47 -5.70 11.02
CA SER A 16 -7.21 -6.74 10.30
C SER A 16 -7.76 -7.84 11.21
N ALA A 17 -8.70 -8.63 10.69
CA ALA A 17 -9.18 -9.83 11.35
C ALA A 17 -9.25 -11.01 10.37
N ALA A 18 -9.04 -12.22 10.89
CA ALA A 18 -9.17 -13.47 10.16
C ALA A 18 -9.91 -14.52 11.00
N LEU A 19 -10.82 -15.27 10.38
CA LEU A 19 -11.55 -16.36 11.00
C LEU A 19 -11.11 -17.69 10.37
N MET A 20 -10.71 -18.62 11.22
CA MET A 20 -10.35 -19.98 10.87
C MET A 20 -11.43 -20.94 11.35
N LYS A 21 -11.70 -21.97 10.54
CA LYS A 21 -12.51 -23.14 10.89
C LYS A 21 -11.70 -24.39 10.59
N ASP A 22 -11.41 -25.20 11.61
CA ASP A 22 -10.76 -26.51 11.48
C ASP A 22 -9.44 -26.49 10.66
N GLY A 23 -8.62 -25.44 10.82
CA GLY A 23 -7.32 -25.31 10.17
C GLY A 23 -7.33 -24.61 8.81
N GLU A 24 -8.50 -24.19 8.33
CA GLU A 24 -8.68 -23.43 7.09
C GLU A 24 -9.15 -22.00 7.40
N ILE A 25 -8.54 -21.00 6.75
CA ILE A 25 -9.01 -19.62 6.83
C ILE A 25 -10.27 -19.51 5.95
N ILE A 26 -11.41 -19.21 6.58
CA ILE A 26 -12.70 -19.10 5.88
C ILE A 26 -13.07 -17.65 5.58
N SER A 27 -12.44 -16.69 6.27
CA SER A 27 -12.70 -15.27 6.10
C SER A 27 -11.54 -14.43 6.61
N ALA A 28 -11.17 -13.37 5.90
CA ALA A 28 -10.21 -12.37 6.37
C ALA A 28 -10.50 -11.03 5.69
N ILE A 29 -10.43 -9.93 6.45
CA ILE A 29 -10.55 -8.58 5.90
C ILE A 29 -9.69 -7.54 6.65
N SER A 30 -9.18 -6.54 5.92
CA SER A 30 -8.29 -5.48 6.43
C SER A 30 -9.21 -4.32 6.72
N GLU A 31 -9.01 -3.66 7.84
CA GLU A 31 -9.93 -2.62 8.32
C GLU A 31 -10.06 -1.49 7.30
N GLU A 32 -9.00 -1.20 6.53
CA GLU A 32 -9.03 -0.19 5.46
C GLU A 32 -10.11 -0.45 4.40
N ARG A 33 -10.44 -1.72 4.12
CA ARG A 33 -11.49 -2.07 3.14
C ARG A 33 -12.87 -1.68 3.63
N LEU A 34 -13.06 -1.55 4.95
CA LEU A 34 -14.35 -1.30 5.58
C LEU A 34 -14.49 0.14 6.05
N ASP A 35 -13.46 0.71 6.69
CA ASP A 35 -13.47 2.10 7.13
C ASP A 35 -13.07 3.09 6.01
N ARG A 36 -12.65 2.55 4.85
CA ARG A 36 -12.25 3.29 3.64
C ARG A 36 -11.03 4.19 3.85
N ARG A 37 -10.26 3.98 4.92
CA ARG A 37 -9.02 4.72 5.23
C ARG A 37 -7.82 3.84 4.95
N LYS A 38 -7.08 4.17 3.89
CA LYS A 38 -5.87 3.44 3.48
C LYS A 38 -4.88 3.32 4.63
N LYS A 39 -4.34 2.11 4.83
CA LYS A 39 -3.47 1.72 5.96
C LYS A 39 -4.11 1.83 7.36
N SER A 40 -5.44 2.01 7.45
CA SER A 40 -6.27 2.16 8.66
C SER A 40 -5.50 2.30 9.98
N ASP A 41 -5.12 3.53 10.31
CA ASP A 41 -4.37 3.83 11.52
C ASP A 41 -5.21 3.58 12.79
N GLY A 42 -4.59 2.99 13.81
CA GLY A 42 -5.13 2.97 15.17
C GLY A 42 -4.97 4.35 15.83
N PHE A 43 -6.04 4.90 16.41
CA PHE A 43 -5.97 6.22 17.08
C PHE A 43 -5.02 6.22 18.27
N TYR A 44 -3.98 7.07 18.25
CA TYR A 44 -3.24 7.46 19.46
C TYR A 44 -3.89 8.68 20.10
N ALA A 45 -4.52 8.50 21.25
CA ALA A 45 -5.11 9.63 21.97
C ALA A 45 -4.01 10.61 22.45
N LYS A 46 -2.85 10.11 22.90
CA LYS A 46 -1.66 10.86 23.30
C LYS A 46 -0.44 9.94 23.10
N ASN A 47 0.65 10.50 22.63
CA ASN A 47 1.78 9.83 21.98
C ASN A 47 2.56 8.87 22.90
N ASP A 48 2.16 7.59 23.04
CA ASP A 48 2.93 6.56 23.79
C ASP A 48 2.71 5.09 23.32
N ARG A 49 2.23 4.84 22.09
CA ARG A 49 1.91 3.47 21.61
C ARG A 49 0.93 2.70 22.54
N GLU A 50 0.17 3.39 23.41
CA GLU A 50 -0.57 2.77 24.51
C GLU A 50 -1.98 2.29 24.17
N ILE A 51 -2.66 2.88 23.18
CA ILE A 51 -4.02 2.47 22.80
C ILE A 51 -4.05 2.22 21.30
N VAL A 52 -4.18 0.95 20.93
CA VAL A 52 -4.56 0.54 19.58
C VAL A 52 -5.97 -0.01 19.66
N LEU A 53 -6.92 0.69 19.04
CA LEU A 53 -8.31 0.21 18.95
C LEU A 53 -8.34 -1.07 18.09
N PRO A 54 -9.02 -2.14 18.56
CA PRO A 54 -9.17 -3.34 17.75
C PRO A 54 -9.90 -3.04 16.42
N PRO A 55 -9.66 -3.84 15.36
CA PRO A 55 -10.34 -3.70 14.07
C PRO A 55 -11.79 -4.20 14.17
N LEU A 56 -12.65 -3.41 14.80
CA LEU A 56 -14.03 -3.79 15.10
C LEU A 56 -14.86 -4.02 13.84
N ALA A 57 -14.61 -3.26 12.76
CA ALA A 57 -15.31 -3.48 11.50
C ALA A 57 -14.92 -4.84 10.91
N SER A 58 -13.63 -5.16 10.90
CA SER A 58 -13.12 -6.44 10.39
C SER A 58 -13.60 -7.62 11.21
N ILE A 59 -13.55 -7.53 12.55
CA ILE A 59 -14.08 -8.58 13.44
C ILE A 59 -15.56 -8.84 13.16
N THR A 60 -16.36 -7.77 13.07
CA THR A 60 -17.79 -7.87 12.78
C THR A 60 -18.03 -8.50 11.43
N TYR A 61 -17.30 -8.05 10.41
CA TYR A 61 -17.42 -8.53 9.04
C TYR A 61 -17.13 -10.02 8.93
N VAL A 62 -15.98 -10.50 9.43
CA VAL A 62 -15.59 -11.91 9.28
C VAL A 62 -16.56 -12.87 9.98
N LEU A 63 -17.12 -12.45 11.12
CA LEU A 63 -18.14 -13.19 11.85
C LEU A 63 -19.47 -13.22 11.11
N GLN A 64 -19.97 -12.05 10.68
CA GLN A 64 -21.26 -11.92 9.99
C GLN A 64 -21.27 -12.68 8.67
N GLN A 65 -20.24 -12.52 7.83
CA GLN A 65 -20.22 -13.19 6.52
C GLN A 65 -20.12 -14.72 6.65
N SER A 66 -19.54 -15.20 7.76
CA SER A 66 -19.40 -16.63 8.04
C SER A 66 -20.61 -17.21 8.77
N GLY A 67 -21.59 -16.39 9.15
CA GLY A 67 -22.75 -16.81 9.96
C GLY A 67 -22.36 -17.31 11.35
N ILE A 68 -21.29 -16.75 11.93
CA ILE A 68 -20.74 -17.16 13.23
C ILE A 68 -20.98 -16.07 14.26
N GLU A 69 -21.59 -16.43 15.38
CA GLU A 69 -21.70 -15.58 16.56
C GLU A 69 -20.40 -15.58 17.36
N LEU A 70 -20.10 -14.46 18.03
CA LEU A 70 -18.88 -14.34 18.85
C LEU A 70 -18.77 -15.42 19.96
N ASN A 71 -19.91 -15.89 20.49
CA ASN A 71 -19.95 -16.95 21.51
C ASN A 71 -19.48 -18.33 20.98
N GLN A 72 -19.57 -18.57 19.67
CA GLN A 72 -19.15 -19.79 18.99
C GLN A 72 -17.65 -19.81 18.69
N VAL A 73 -16.96 -18.68 18.80
CA VAL A 73 -15.50 -18.62 18.70
C VAL A 73 -14.89 -19.35 19.89
N ASP A 74 -14.04 -20.35 19.64
CA ASP A 74 -13.36 -21.11 20.69
C ASP A 74 -12.16 -20.34 21.22
N PHE A 75 -11.39 -19.72 20.32
CA PHE A 75 -10.21 -18.94 20.65
C PHE A 75 -10.19 -17.61 19.91
N LEU A 76 -9.93 -16.53 20.63
CA LEU A 76 -9.55 -15.24 20.04
C LEU A 76 -8.08 -15.00 20.32
N VAL A 77 -7.28 -14.86 19.26
CA VAL A 77 -5.84 -14.71 19.35
C VAL A 77 -5.45 -13.30 18.92
N CYS A 78 -4.76 -12.56 19.80
CA CYS A 78 -4.33 -11.19 19.52
C CYS A 78 -2.82 -11.02 19.65
N GLY A 79 -2.23 -10.27 18.73
CA GLY A 79 -0.82 -9.90 18.75
C GLY A 79 -0.56 -8.72 19.68
N ARG A 80 0.61 -8.69 20.32
CA ARG A 80 1.05 -7.58 21.17
C ARG A 80 2.46 -7.14 20.82
N SER A 81 2.73 -5.83 20.92
CA SER A 81 4.07 -5.29 21.00
C SER A 81 4.58 -5.49 22.44
N ILE A 82 5.03 -4.46 23.14
CA ILE A 82 5.61 -4.63 24.49
C ILE A 82 4.54 -4.91 25.57
N LYS A 83 3.45 -4.13 25.56
CA LYS A 83 2.37 -4.19 26.56
C LYS A 83 1.29 -5.20 26.15
N SER A 84 0.62 -5.81 27.15
CA SER A 84 -0.56 -6.66 26.91
C SER A 84 -1.66 -5.85 26.21
N CYS A 85 -2.24 -6.41 25.15
CA CYS A 85 -3.38 -5.84 24.42
C CYS A 85 -4.71 -6.49 24.85
N LYS A 86 -4.68 -7.64 25.53
CA LYS A 86 -5.88 -8.38 25.99
C LYS A 86 -6.83 -7.53 26.83
N LYS A 87 -6.31 -6.72 27.74
CA LYS A 87 -7.15 -5.86 28.59
C LYS A 87 -7.91 -4.83 27.77
N GLU A 88 -7.27 -4.21 26.77
CA GLU A 88 -7.92 -3.22 25.90
C GLU A 88 -8.91 -3.90 24.96
N LEU A 89 -8.54 -5.02 24.34
CA LEU A 89 -9.43 -5.81 23.49
C LEU A 89 -10.76 -6.15 24.18
N LEU A 90 -10.70 -6.65 25.43
CA LEU A 90 -11.87 -7.06 26.20
C LEU A 90 -12.80 -5.90 26.59
N LYS A 91 -12.38 -4.63 26.46
CA LYS A 91 -13.29 -3.48 26.63
C LYS A 91 -14.27 -3.34 25.47
N TYR A 92 -13.90 -3.81 24.28
CA TYR A 92 -14.66 -3.63 23.05
C TYR A 92 -15.25 -4.94 22.50
N VAL A 93 -14.63 -6.07 22.81
CA VAL A 93 -15.05 -7.40 22.32
C VAL A 93 -15.55 -8.23 23.50
N PRO A 94 -16.88 -8.44 23.63
CA PRO A 94 -17.50 -9.11 24.79
C PRO A 94 -17.38 -10.64 24.69
N ILE A 95 -16.14 -11.14 24.72
CA ILE A 95 -15.82 -12.58 24.74
C ILE A 95 -15.27 -13.00 26.10
N GLY A 96 -15.49 -14.26 26.48
CA GLY A 96 -14.93 -14.83 27.70
C GLY A 96 -13.40 -14.71 27.75
N LYS A 97 -12.87 -14.16 28.84
CA LYS A 97 -11.43 -13.87 29.00
C LYS A 97 -10.54 -15.12 28.88
N GLU A 98 -11.10 -16.29 29.18
CA GLU A 98 -10.49 -17.60 29.07
C GLU A 98 -10.30 -18.06 27.61
N LYS A 99 -11.10 -17.53 26.68
CA LYS A 99 -10.97 -17.79 25.24
C LYS A 99 -9.91 -16.92 24.56
N VAL A 100 -9.42 -15.88 25.24
CA VAL A 100 -8.45 -14.93 24.66
C VAL A 100 -7.02 -15.37 24.92
N ILE A 101 -6.28 -15.59 23.84
CA ILE A 101 -4.85 -15.95 23.82
C ILE A 101 -4.05 -14.75 23.33
N GLU A 102 -3.05 -14.33 24.11
CA GLU A 102 -2.03 -13.40 23.62
C GLU A 102 -0.84 -14.18 23.07
N ALA A 103 -0.32 -13.75 21.92
CA ALA A 103 0.91 -14.32 21.37
C ALA A 103 2.11 -14.11 22.31
N ASP A 104 2.98 -15.12 22.39
CA ASP A 104 4.24 -15.04 23.13
C ASP A 104 5.19 -14.03 22.48
N ILE A 105 6.01 -13.36 23.29
CA ILE A 105 6.96 -12.36 22.80
C ILE A 105 8.37 -12.95 22.65
N PRO A 106 9.15 -12.54 21.64
CA PRO A 106 8.78 -11.63 20.54
C PRO A 106 7.77 -12.28 19.58
N SER A 107 6.74 -11.52 19.22
CA SER A 107 5.54 -12.05 18.54
C SER A 107 5.43 -11.63 17.07
N HIS A 108 5.89 -10.42 16.70
CA HIS A 108 5.53 -9.82 15.41
C HIS A 108 6.08 -10.60 14.23
N HIS A 109 7.40 -10.81 14.18
CA HIS A 109 7.99 -11.63 13.12
C HIS A 109 7.54 -13.09 13.20
N LEU A 110 7.25 -13.61 14.39
CA LEU A 110 6.71 -14.96 14.52
C LEU A 110 5.32 -15.07 13.88
N MET A 111 4.46 -14.06 14.04
CA MET A 111 3.15 -14.05 13.40
C MET A 111 3.26 -13.87 11.88
N HIS A 112 4.19 -13.04 11.39
CA HIS A 112 4.52 -12.98 9.97
C HIS A 112 5.01 -14.34 9.43
N ALA A 113 5.88 -15.02 10.18
CA ALA A 113 6.36 -16.35 9.79
C ALA A 113 5.20 -17.36 9.71
N TYR A 114 4.29 -17.35 10.68
CA TYR A 114 3.08 -18.19 10.65
C TYR A 114 2.10 -17.79 9.55
N SER A 115 2.00 -16.50 9.19
CA SER A 115 1.10 -16.06 8.12
C SER A 115 1.52 -16.60 6.75
N ALA A 116 2.83 -16.71 6.49
CA ALA A 116 3.34 -17.34 5.27
C ALA A 116 3.40 -18.86 5.38
N TYR A 117 4.02 -19.42 6.43
CA TYR A 117 4.18 -20.88 6.57
C TYR A 117 2.83 -21.59 6.72
N GLY A 118 1.92 -21.04 7.53
CA GLY A 118 0.62 -21.66 7.84
C GLY A 118 -0.27 -21.89 6.63
N VAL A 119 -0.15 -21.04 5.60
CA VAL A 119 -0.90 -21.15 4.34
C VAL A 119 -0.04 -21.54 3.14
N SER A 120 1.24 -21.84 3.35
CA SER A 120 2.11 -22.27 2.26
C SER A 120 1.73 -23.68 1.79
N PRO A 121 1.96 -24.03 0.51
CA PRO A 121 1.75 -25.38 0.03
C PRO A 121 2.85 -26.36 0.48
N PHE A 122 3.79 -25.94 1.35
CA PHE A 122 4.98 -26.70 1.68
C PHE A 122 4.81 -27.49 2.98
N TYR A 123 5.16 -28.77 2.95
CA TYR A 123 5.27 -29.60 4.16
C TYR A 123 6.48 -29.18 5.01
N GLU A 124 7.62 -28.98 4.34
CA GLU A 124 8.87 -28.49 4.90
C GLU A 124 9.26 -27.17 4.24
N SER A 125 9.63 -26.18 5.04
CA SER A 125 9.98 -24.85 4.56
C SER A 125 11.01 -24.19 5.46
N ALA A 126 12.02 -23.59 4.85
CA ALA A 126 12.71 -22.47 5.47
C ALA A 126 11.75 -21.28 5.50
N VAL A 127 11.81 -20.43 6.52
CA VAL A 127 10.93 -19.27 6.65
C VAL A 127 11.76 -18.01 6.91
N LEU A 128 11.56 -17.02 6.06
CA LEU A 128 12.22 -15.73 6.13
C LEU A 128 11.19 -14.65 6.46
N VAL A 129 11.53 -13.75 7.36
CA VAL A 129 10.75 -12.53 7.63
C VAL A 129 11.67 -11.33 7.52
N ILE A 130 11.32 -10.39 6.65
CA ILE A 130 12.00 -9.10 6.52
C ILE A 130 10.93 -8.01 6.54
N ASP A 131 10.97 -7.17 7.58
CA ASP A 131 9.96 -6.14 7.80
C ASP A 131 10.59 -4.78 8.07
N GLU A 132 9.77 -3.72 8.14
CA GLU A 132 10.25 -2.40 8.56
C GLU A 132 10.69 -2.45 10.03
N GLN A 133 9.80 -2.86 10.93
CA GLN A 133 10.10 -3.02 12.35
C GLN A 133 9.24 -4.14 12.91
N GLY A 134 9.87 -5.16 13.51
CA GLY A 134 9.16 -6.19 14.25
C GLY A 134 9.00 -5.85 15.73
N HIS A 135 9.10 -6.87 16.59
CA HIS A 135 8.91 -6.65 18.02
C HIS A 135 10.05 -5.81 18.60
N HIS A 136 9.70 -4.76 19.37
CA HIS A 136 10.67 -3.99 20.13
C HIS A 136 11.04 -4.71 21.43
N VAL A 137 12.33 -4.83 21.71
CA VAL A 137 12.84 -5.41 22.96
C VAL A 137 13.21 -4.31 23.95
N GLY A 138 13.32 -4.67 25.24
CA GLY A 138 13.42 -3.70 26.34
C GLY A 138 14.66 -2.79 26.35
N ASP A 139 15.64 -3.06 25.49
CA ASP A 139 16.86 -2.24 25.33
C ASP A 139 16.77 -1.22 24.17
N GLY A 140 15.59 -1.06 23.56
CA GLY A 140 15.35 -0.11 22.47
C GLY A 140 15.59 -0.66 21.07
N ARG A 141 16.09 -1.90 20.95
CA ARG A 141 16.21 -2.58 19.65
C ARG A 141 14.88 -3.11 19.16
N PHE A 142 14.81 -3.44 17.87
CA PHE A 142 13.65 -4.06 17.22
C PHE A 142 14.08 -5.16 16.26
N GLU A 143 13.23 -6.17 16.04
CA GLU A 143 13.50 -7.19 15.03
C GLU A 143 13.51 -6.57 13.62
N LYS A 144 14.51 -6.89 12.80
CA LYS A 144 14.59 -6.44 11.38
C LYS A 144 14.54 -7.61 10.40
N VAL A 145 15.12 -8.75 10.77
CA VAL A 145 15.11 -9.99 9.98
C VAL A 145 15.01 -11.17 10.94
N THR A 146 14.13 -12.12 10.68
CA THR A 146 14.07 -13.37 11.45
C THR A 146 14.00 -14.59 10.54
N LEU A 147 14.74 -15.62 10.92
CA LEU A 147 14.94 -16.87 10.20
C LEU A 147 14.35 -18.02 11.02
N TYR A 148 13.50 -18.83 10.39
CA TYR A 148 12.96 -20.06 10.98
C TYR A 148 13.07 -21.24 10.01
N HIS A 149 12.82 -22.43 10.53
CA HIS A 149 12.56 -23.63 9.74
C HIS A 149 11.41 -24.42 10.37
N SER A 150 10.67 -25.15 9.55
CA SER A 150 9.68 -26.11 10.04
C SER A 150 9.48 -27.25 9.04
N LYS A 151 9.15 -28.42 9.60
CA LYS A 151 8.80 -29.64 8.90
C LYS A 151 7.53 -30.23 9.54
N ASP A 152 6.38 -29.79 9.05
CA ASP A 152 5.05 -30.19 9.54
C ASP A 152 4.89 -30.08 11.07
N SER A 153 5.41 -29.00 11.62
CA SER A 153 5.48 -28.75 13.06
C SER A 153 5.42 -27.25 13.37
N LYS A 154 5.58 -26.91 14.65
CA LYS A 154 5.91 -25.56 15.07
C LYS A 154 7.14 -25.01 14.35
N LEU A 155 7.22 -23.70 14.23
CA LEU A 155 8.38 -22.99 13.71
C LEU A 155 9.53 -23.06 14.72
N GLU A 156 10.71 -23.46 14.26
CA GLU A 156 11.94 -23.43 15.02
C GLU A 156 12.71 -22.17 14.67
N LEU A 157 12.98 -21.33 15.67
CA LEU A 157 13.79 -20.12 15.50
C LEU A 157 15.24 -20.52 15.23
N ILE A 158 15.75 -20.14 14.05
CA ILE A 158 17.16 -20.30 13.71
C ILE A 158 17.92 -19.07 14.21
N LYS A 159 17.45 -17.88 13.84
CA LYS A 159 18.16 -16.63 14.12
C LYS A 159 17.27 -15.40 13.99
N SER A 160 17.44 -14.44 14.89
CA SER A 160 16.89 -13.09 14.76
C SER A 160 18.01 -12.08 14.68
N PHE A 161 17.86 -11.11 13.78
CA PHE A 161 18.72 -9.93 13.67
C PHE A 161 17.93 -8.71 14.12
N TYR A 162 18.61 -7.82 14.83
CA TYR A 162 17.99 -6.66 15.45
C TYR A 162 18.58 -5.35 14.88
N GLY A 163 17.72 -4.36 14.71
CA GLY A 163 18.07 -2.97 14.41
C GLY A 163 17.95 -2.10 15.65
N ASP A 164 18.41 -0.86 15.52
CA ASP A 164 18.30 0.21 16.51
C ASP A 164 18.22 1.58 15.79
N THR A 165 18.36 2.67 16.55
CA THR A 165 18.29 4.03 15.99
C THR A 165 19.39 4.34 14.97
N ASN A 166 20.53 3.64 15.01
CA ASN A 166 21.69 3.85 14.15
C ASN A 166 21.87 2.73 13.12
N ASN A 167 21.31 1.54 13.36
CA ASN A 167 21.33 0.38 12.48
C ASN A 167 19.91 0.06 11.99
N LEU A 168 19.57 0.53 10.79
CA LEU A 168 18.22 0.46 10.25
C LEU A 168 17.86 -0.93 9.71
N SER A 169 16.56 -1.18 9.53
CA SER A 169 16.06 -2.32 8.74
C SER A 169 16.06 -2.02 7.24
N LEU A 170 15.92 -3.08 6.44
CA LEU A 170 15.77 -2.97 4.98
C LEU A 170 14.50 -2.22 4.57
N GLY A 171 13.39 -2.39 5.31
CA GLY A 171 12.16 -1.64 5.07
C GLY A 171 12.36 -0.14 5.28
N MET A 172 12.97 0.25 6.41
CA MET A 172 13.29 1.65 6.72
C MET A 172 14.24 2.26 5.68
N PHE A 173 15.28 1.53 5.29
CA PHE A 173 16.21 1.95 4.25
C PHE A 173 15.47 2.28 2.95
N TYR A 174 14.58 1.39 2.52
CA TYR A 174 13.85 1.56 1.27
C TYR A 174 12.86 2.74 1.33
N ASP A 175 12.17 2.92 2.47
CA ASP A 175 11.26 4.04 2.68
C ASP A 175 11.97 5.40 2.79
N ILE A 176 13.18 5.44 3.33
CA ILE A 176 14.02 6.66 3.31
C ILE A 176 14.25 7.13 1.87
N PHE A 177 14.63 6.21 0.98
CA PHE A 177 14.83 6.55 -0.43
C PHE A 177 13.54 7.03 -1.07
N ALA A 178 12.41 6.33 -0.85
CA ALA A 178 11.11 6.75 -1.36
C ALA A 178 10.74 8.17 -0.90
N ALA A 179 10.96 8.48 0.38
CA ALA A 179 10.70 9.80 0.95
C ALA A 179 11.59 10.89 0.34
N LEU A 180 12.89 10.64 0.21
CA LEU A 180 13.87 11.62 -0.30
C LEU A 180 13.76 11.89 -1.80
N ILE A 181 13.05 11.05 -2.54
CA ILE A 181 12.71 11.33 -3.94
C ILE A 181 11.25 11.75 -4.13
N GLY A 182 10.56 12.12 -3.04
CA GLY A 182 9.21 12.68 -3.10
C GLY A 182 8.08 11.66 -3.36
N LEU A 183 8.34 10.35 -3.26
CA LEU A 183 7.32 9.32 -3.46
C LEU A 183 6.61 8.99 -2.15
N SER A 184 5.34 9.38 -2.07
CA SER A 184 4.46 9.05 -0.94
C SER A 184 3.10 8.55 -1.39
N GLU A 185 2.39 7.87 -0.51
CA GLU A 185 1.01 7.43 -0.70
C GLU A 185 0.27 7.52 0.64
N ALA A 186 -0.89 8.16 0.67
CA ALA A 186 -1.63 8.44 1.91
C ALA A 186 -0.81 9.17 3.00
N GLY A 187 0.19 9.96 2.60
CA GLY A 187 1.05 10.73 3.51
C GLY A 187 2.22 9.96 4.12
N VAL A 188 2.46 8.73 3.68
CA VAL A 188 3.64 7.92 4.08
C VAL A 188 4.50 7.56 2.87
N PRO A 189 5.81 7.28 3.04
CA PRO A 189 6.66 6.83 1.95
C PRO A 189 6.08 5.62 1.22
N SER A 190 6.30 5.54 -0.09
CA SER A 190 5.72 4.50 -0.93
C SER A 190 6.79 3.62 -1.57
N ALA A 191 7.23 2.59 -0.84
CA ALA A 191 8.12 1.54 -1.34
C ALA A 191 7.66 0.96 -2.69
N GLY A 192 6.37 0.67 -2.86
CA GLY A 192 5.84 0.12 -4.11
C GLY A 192 6.03 1.07 -5.32
N LYS A 193 6.03 2.39 -5.11
CA LYS A 193 6.35 3.37 -6.16
C LYS A 193 7.86 3.40 -6.43
N LEU A 194 8.70 3.37 -5.40
CA LEU A 194 10.17 3.31 -5.56
C LEU A 194 10.59 2.10 -6.39
N MET A 195 9.99 0.93 -6.12
CA MET A 195 10.22 -0.30 -6.88
C MET A 195 9.83 -0.15 -8.36
N GLY A 196 8.70 0.50 -8.65
CA GLY A 196 8.28 0.76 -10.03
C GLY A 196 9.17 1.79 -10.74
N LEU A 197 9.78 2.71 -10.00
CA LEU A 197 10.66 3.74 -10.56
C LEU A 197 12.08 3.21 -10.85
N ALA A 198 12.56 2.25 -10.06
CA ALA A 198 13.94 1.76 -10.11
C ALA A 198 14.43 1.37 -11.53
N PRO A 199 13.63 0.72 -12.41
CA PRO A 199 14.07 0.38 -13.77
C PRO A 199 14.34 1.56 -14.71
N TYR A 200 13.91 2.78 -14.35
CA TYR A 200 14.22 4.01 -15.10
C TYR A 200 15.61 4.58 -14.77
N GLY A 201 16.21 4.12 -13.66
CA GLY A 201 17.52 4.57 -13.21
C GLY A 201 18.67 3.84 -13.88
N LYS A 202 19.86 4.41 -13.77
CA LYS A 202 21.11 3.76 -14.15
C LYS A 202 22.05 3.63 -12.96
N LYS A 203 22.89 2.59 -13.02
CA LYS A 203 23.98 2.42 -12.06
C LYS A 203 24.97 3.58 -12.16
N ARG A 204 25.40 4.09 -11.01
CA ARG A 204 26.50 5.06 -10.89
C ARG A 204 27.67 4.36 -10.22
N GLU A 205 28.71 4.06 -10.98
CA GLU A 205 29.85 3.24 -10.51
C GLU A 205 30.59 3.84 -9.30
N TYR A 206 30.53 5.16 -9.11
CA TYR A 206 31.14 5.84 -7.97
C TYR A 206 30.26 5.82 -6.70
N TRP A 207 29.01 5.33 -6.77
CA TRP A 207 28.17 5.10 -5.60
C TRP A 207 28.51 3.74 -4.97
N GLY A 208 29.41 3.78 -3.98
CA GLY A 208 29.81 2.60 -3.19
C GLY A 208 28.65 1.93 -2.46
N SER A 209 28.95 0.86 -1.71
CA SER A 209 27.92 0.11 -1.00
C SER A 209 27.36 0.89 0.19
N LEU A 210 26.04 0.83 0.36
CA LEU A 210 25.34 1.48 1.48
C LEU A 210 25.05 0.52 2.63
N LEU A 211 25.24 -0.79 2.42
CA LEU A 211 24.94 -1.85 3.38
C LEU A 211 26.21 -2.66 3.65
N ASP A 212 26.45 -3.05 4.91
CA ASP A 212 27.45 -4.09 5.19
C ASP A 212 26.75 -5.41 5.46
N ILE A 213 27.11 -6.43 4.68
CA ILE A 213 26.63 -7.79 4.87
C ILE A 213 27.71 -8.55 5.64
N SER A 214 27.44 -8.83 6.92
CA SER A 214 28.37 -9.58 7.74
C SER A 214 28.44 -11.06 7.34
N ARG A 215 29.52 -11.75 7.69
CA ARG A 215 29.69 -13.20 7.43
C ARG A 215 28.60 -14.06 8.06
N ASN A 216 27.93 -13.56 9.09
CA ASN A 216 26.88 -14.29 9.80
C ASN A 216 25.47 -13.98 9.25
N GLY A 217 25.37 -13.19 8.17
CA GLY A 217 24.14 -12.78 7.49
C GLY A 217 23.49 -11.50 8.02
N ASP A 218 24.00 -10.89 9.09
CA ASP A 218 23.45 -9.62 9.55
C ASP A 218 23.72 -8.50 8.53
N ILE A 219 22.69 -7.70 8.26
CA ILE A 219 22.74 -6.54 7.37
C ILE A 219 22.84 -5.29 8.24
N HIS A 220 23.97 -4.59 8.17
CA HIS A 220 24.18 -3.35 8.89
C HIS A 220 23.94 -2.14 7.99
N ILE A 221 22.95 -1.32 8.35
CA ILE A 221 22.56 -0.12 7.62
C ILE A 221 22.81 1.08 8.53
N ASN A 222 23.99 1.67 8.39
CA ASN A 222 24.42 2.73 9.28
C ASN A 222 23.86 4.09 8.86
N LEU A 223 23.15 4.76 9.76
CA LEU A 223 22.54 6.06 9.49
C LEU A 223 23.57 7.15 9.14
N ALA A 224 24.76 7.14 9.75
CA ALA A 224 25.84 8.08 9.43
C ALA A 224 26.44 7.83 8.04
N ARG A 225 26.48 6.57 7.59
CA ARG A 225 26.87 6.25 6.20
C ARG A 225 25.86 6.80 5.21
N LEU A 226 24.55 6.67 5.50
CA LEU A 226 23.51 7.28 4.67
C LEU A 226 23.66 8.81 4.66
N ASP A 227 23.90 9.45 5.80
CA ASP A 227 24.12 10.90 5.88
C ASP A 227 25.30 11.34 5.02
N ALA A 228 26.44 10.65 5.11
CA ALA A 228 27.60 10.92 4.26
C ALA A 228 27.34 10.68 2.77
N PHE A 229 26.48 9.72 2.41
CA PHE A 229 26.09 9.49 1.02
C PHE A 229 25.21 10.63 0.49
N PHE A 230 24.14 10.96 1.22
CA PHE A 230 23.17 11.95 0.77
C PHE A 230 23.68 13.39 0.89
N SER A 231 24.60 13.72 1.81
CA SER A 231 25.25 15.04 1.91
C SER A 231 26.00 15.44 0.64
N ASN A 232 26.47 14.47 -0.14
CA ASN A 232 27.19 14.70 -1.40
C ASN A 232 26.26 14.80 -2.61
N ILE A 233 24.97 14.55 -2.43
CA ILE A 233 24.02 14.34 -3.53
C ILE A 233 22.83 15.30 -3.44
N LEU A 234 22.29 15.50 -2.25
CA LEU A 234 21.07 16.26 -2.00
C LEU A 234 21.37 17.58 -1.30
N PRO A 235 20.60 18.64 -1.62
CA PRO A 235 20.69 19.88 -0.89
C PRO A 235 20.13 19.73 0.53
N PHE A 236 20.74 20.46 1.45
CA PHE A 236 20.25 20.57 2.82
C PHE A 236 19.08 21.56 2.88
N ARG A 237 18.16 21.34 3.82
CA ARG A 237 17.28 22.41 4.27
C ARG A 237 18.11 23.46 4.98
N LYS A 238 17.77 24.73 4.77
CA LYS A 238 18.48 25.86 5.34
C LYS A 238 18.60 25.75 6.87
N GLY A 239 19.81 25.86 7.41
CA GLY A 239 20.09 25.75 8.84
C GLY A 239 20.16 24.32 9.37
N MET A 240 20.20 23.31 8.50
CA MET A 240 20.35 21.89 8.86
C MET A 240 21.71 21.29 8.43
N GLU A 241 22.61 22.11 7.88
CA GLU A 241 23.90 21.70 7.32
C GLU A 241 24.77 20.98 8.37
N GLU A 242 24.79 21.53 9.59
CA GLU A 242 25.55 20.99 10.73
C GLU A 242 24.70 20.11 11.67
N LYS A 243 23.43 19.84 11.33
CA LYS A 243 22.56 19.06 12.20
C LYS A 243 23.05 17.61 12.29
N SER A 244 23.37 17.19 13.51
CA SER A 244 23.65 15.79 13.85
C SER A 244 22.39 14.94 13.64
N ILE A 245 22.54 13.82 12.97
CA ILE A 245 21.44 12.87 12.74
C ILE A 245 21.42 11.83 13.86
N ASN A 246 20.36 11.82 14.66
CA ASN A 246 20.15 10.84 15.74
C ASN A 246 18.93 9.94 15.51
N SER A 247 18.16 10.21 14.45
CA SER A 247 16.96 9.47 14.09
C SER A 247 16.68 9.58 12.59
N ILE A 248 15.87 8.65 12.06
CA ILE A 248 15.36 8.74 10.68
C ILE A 248 14.59 10.05 10.47
N GLN A 249 13.87 10.52 11.50
CA GLN A 249 13.11 11.75 11.40
C GLN A 249 14.04 12.96 11.21
N ASP A 250 15.13 13.04 11.98
CA ASP A 250 16.15 14.08 11.79
C ASP A 250 16.76 14.01 10.39
N PHE A 251 17.02 12.79 9.92
CA PHE A 251 17.59 12.53 8.61
C PHE A 251 16.68 13.05 7.49
N LEU A 252 15.40 12.68 7.50
CA LEU A 252 14.42 13.12 6.51
C LEU A 252 14.15 14.64 6.59
N TYR A 253 14.26 15.24 7.78
CA TYR A 253 14.15 16.69 7.93
C TYR A 253 15.39 17.44 7.42
N LYS A 254 16.58 16.84 7.46
CA LYS A 254 17.82 17.50 7.06
C LYS A 254 17.86 17.80 5.56
N TYR A 255 17.35 16.89 4.73
CA TYR A 255 17.43 17.00 3.28
C TYR A 255 16.17 17.57 2.64
N VAL A 256 16.34 18.26 1.51
CA VAL A 256 15.24 18.62 0.62
C VAL A 256 15.00 17.43 -0.32
N PRO A 257 13.80 16.85 -0.36
CA PRO A 257 13.47 15.81 -1.32
C PRO A 257 13.63 16.30 -2.75
N VAL A 258 14.15 15.46 -3.63
CA VAL A 258 14.17 15.74 -5.07
C VAL A 258 12.85 15.35 -5.70
N ASP A 259 12.49 16.02 -6.79
CA ASP A 259 11.35 15.61 -7.60
C ASP A 259 11.61 14.21 -8.18
N TRP A 260 10.62 13.32 -8.03
CA TRP A 260 10.71 11.94 -8.49
C TRP A 260 10.99 11.85 -9.99
N ASN A 261 10.55 12.85 -10.77
CA ASN A 261 10.68 12.90 -12.22
C ASN A 261 12.01 13.53 -12.67
N THR A 262 13.09 13.18 -11.98
CA THR A 262 14.45 13.62 -12.32
C THR A 262 15.35 12.40 -12.52
N GLN A 263 16.38 12.54 -13.36
CA GLN A 263 17.35 11.45 -13.55
C GLN A 263 18.04 11.06 -12.24
N LEU A 264 18.26 12.02 -11.33
CA LEU A 264 18.83 11.73 -10.02
C LEU A 264 17.91 10.83 -9.18
N ALA A 265 16.61 11.13 -9.14
CA ALA A 265 15.63 10.30 -8.44
C ALA A 265 15.55 8.88 -9.03
N PHE A 266 15.60 8.74 -10.35
CA PHE A 266 15.62 7.43 -11.02
C PHE A 266 16.85 6.62 -10.59
N ASP A 267 18.03 7.23 -10.62
CA ASP A 267 19.28 6.57 -10.25
C ASP A 267 19.29 6.19 -8.77
N LEU A 268 18.77 7.04 -7.88
CA LEU A 268 18.60 6.74 -6.45
C LEU A 268 17.63 5.56 -6.23
N ALA A 269 16.53 5.49 -6.97
CA ALA A 269 15.60 4.36 -6.93
C ALA A 269 16.28 3.06 -7.38
N PHE A 270 17.05 3.11 -8.47
CA PHE A 270 17.88 1.98 -8.92
C PHE A 270 18.85 1.54 -7.83
N LYS A 271 19.56 2.49 -7.19
CA LYS A 271 20.53 2.19 -6.13
C LYS A 271 19.87 1.50 -4.93
N ALA A 272 18.72 1.98 -4.48
CA ALA A 272 17.98 1.36 -3.38
C ALA A 272 17.54 -0.06 -3.72
N GLN A 273 17.00 -0.27 -4.93
CA GLN A 273 16.59 -1.59 -5.39
C GLN A 273 17.78 -2.56 -5.50
N GLU A 274 18.92 -2.11 -6.03
CA GLU A 274 20.13 -2.92 -6.16
C GLU A 274 20.66 -3.40 -4.80
N GLU A 275 20.73 -2.49 -3.81
CA GLU A 275 21.19 -2.83 -2.45
C GLU A 275 20.21 -3.76 -1.72
N LEU A 276 18.90 -3.51 -1.86
CA LEU A 276 17.86 -4.37 -1.30
C LEU A 276 17.95 -5.79 -1.84
N GLU A 277 18.10 -5.96 -3.16
CA GLU A 277 18.20 -7.27 -3.79
C GLU A 277 19.45 -8.04 -3.34
N LYS A 278 20.60 -7.37 -3.25
CA LYS A 278 21.85 -7.98 -2.74
C LYS A 278 21.68 -8.47 -1.29
N ALA A 279 21.02 -7.68 -0.45
CA ALA A 279 20.78 -8.06 0.94
C ALA A 279 19.82 -9.27 1.06
N ILE A 280 18.71 -9.25 0.31
CA ILE A 280 17.74 -10.36 0.28
C ILE A 280 18.40 -11.64 -0.24
N GLU A 281 19.19 -11.55 -1.32
CA GLU A 281 19.94 -12.68 -1.86
C GLU A 281 20.86 -13.28 -0.78
N ALA A 282 21.71 -12.46 -0.16
CA ALA A 282 22.67 -12.93 0.85
C ALA A 282 21.99 -13.60 2.06
N ILE A 283 20.91 -12.99 2.59
CA ILE A 283 20.16 -13.57 3.71
C ILE A 283 19.50 -14.89 3.29
N SER A 284 18.92 -14.94 2.09
CA SER A 284 18.24 -16.15 1.60
C SER A 284 19.21 -17.31 1.36
N LEU A 285 20.40 -17.04 0.82
CA LEU A 285 21.44 -18.05 0.63
C LEU A 285 22.00 -18.54 1.97
N LEU A 286 22.16 -17.65 2.96
CA LEU A 286 22.51 -18.07 4.30
C LEU A 286 21.45 -19.02 4.87
N LEU A 287 20.17 -18.65 4.77
CA LEU A 287 19.06 -19.47 5.28
C LEU A 287 19.03 -20.84 4.58
N MET A 288 19.24 -20.87 3.27
CA MET A 288 19.37 -22.11 2.51
C MET A 288 20.54 -22.96 3.03
N GLY A 289 21.68 -22.37 3.40
CA GLY A 289 22.80 -23.11 3.99
C GLY A 289 22.61 -23.55 5.45
N LEU A 290 21.65 -22.96 6.17
CA LEU A 290 21.30 -23.28 7.55
C LEU A 290 20.16 -24.31 7.67
N THR A 291 19.53 -24.67 6.55
CA THR A 291 18.39 -25.60 6.52
C THR A 291 18.55 -26.60 5.38
N ASP A 292 17.95 -27.79 5.50
CA ASP A 292 17.90 -28.75 4.39
C ASP A 292 16.68 -28.52 3.47
N SER A 293 16.03 -27.36 3.56
CA SER A 293 14.79 -27.08 2.83
C SER A 293 15.06 -26.53 1.43
N ASN A 294 14.39 -27.10 0.43
CA ASN A 294 14.38 -26.58 -0.93
C ASN A 294 13.33 -25.48 -1.16
N ASN A 295 12.41 -25.30 -0.21
CA ASN A 295 11.30 -24.36 -0.29
C ASN A 295 11.45 -23.22 0.72
N LEU A 296 11.00 -22.03 0.32
CA LEU A 296 11.02 -20.83 1.16
C LEU A 296 9.61 -20.28 1.35
N SER A 297 9.21 -20.04 2.60
CA SER A 297 8.06 -19.20 2.95
C SER A 297 8.60 -17.82 3.34
N TYR A 298 8.12 -16.76 2.71
CA TYR A 298 8.66 -15.41 2.92
C TYR A 298 7.54 -14.41 3.27
N ALA A 299 7.76 -13.61 4.33
CA ALA A 299 6.80 -12.65 4.88
C ALA A 299 7.46 -11.32 5.31
N GLY A 300 6.62 -10.39 5.79
CA GLY A 300 6.99 -9.03 6.13
C GLY A 300 6.80 -8.08 4.94
N GLY A 301 6.71 -6.77 5.20
CA GLY A 301 6.35 -5.78 4.17
C GLY A 301 7.29 -5.79 2.95
N VAL A 302 8.56 -6.15 3.13
CA VAL A 302 9.56 -6.25 2.05
C VAL A 302 9.26 -7.40 1.08
N ALA A 303 8.52 -8.43 1.50
CA ALA A 303 8.12 -9.55 0.65
C ALA A 303 7.16 -9.15 -0.49
N LEU A 304 6.59 -7.95 -0.46
CA LEU A 304 5.82 -7.40 -1.58
C LEU A 304 6.69 -6.90 -2.76
N ASN A 305 8.03 -6.93 -2.62
CA ASN A 305 8.96 -6.55 -3.68
C ASN A 305 9.07 -7.66 -4.75
N CYS A 306 8.17 -7.63 -5.74
CA CYS A 306 8.11 -8.66 -6.79
C CYS A 306 9.38 -8.71 -7.65
N THR A 307 10.14 -7.62 -7.74
CA THR A 307 11.42 -7.60 -8.47
C THR A 307 12.46 -8.49 -7.79
N ALA A 308 12.60 -8.39 -6.46
CA ALA A 308 13.46 -9.27 -5.69
C ALA A 308 12.93 -10.72 -5.70
N ASN A 309 11.62 -10.91 -5.53
CA ASN A 309 11.01 -12.24 -5.45
C ASN A 309 11.26 -13.09 -6.71
N SER A 310 11.31 -12.45 -7.87
CA SER A 310 11.50 -13.13 -9.16
C SER A 310 12.90 -13.74 -9.33
N LYS A 311 13.86 -13.40 -8.44
CA LYS A 311 15.24 -13.89 -8.47
C LYS A 311 15.49 -15.10 -7.57
N PHE A 312 14.58 -15.45 -6.67
CA PHE A 312 14.80 -16.56 -5.73
C PHE A 312 15.09 -17.89 -6.42
N LYS A 313 14.43 -18.16 -7.55
CA LYS A 313 14.67 -19.40 -8.29
C LYS A 313 16.06 -19.45 -8.92
N SER A 314 16.60 -18.32 -9.36
CA SER A 314 18.01 -18.24 -9.80
C SER A 314 19.01 -18.36 -8.64
N HIS A 315 18.58 -18.08 -7.41
CA HIS A 315 19.40 -18.30 -6.20
C HIS A 315 19.40 -19.77 -5.73
N GLY A 316 18.64 -20.66 -6.36
CA GLY A 316 18.64 -22.09 -6.08
C GLY A 316 17.42 -22.62 -5.33
N TRP A 317 16.47 -21.77 -4.94
CA TRP A 317 15.21 -22.23 -4.33
C TRP A 317 14.35 -22.98 -5.36
N GLU A 318 13.79 -24.13 -4.98
CA GLU A 318 12.90 -24.93 -5.84
C GLU A 318 11.57 -24.21 -6.06
N ASP A 319 10.96 -23.76 -4.97
CA ASP A 319 9.76 -22.93 -4.97
C ASP A 319 9.75 -21.96 -3.77
N VAL A 320 9.02 -20.86 -3.91
CA VAL A 320 8.87 -19.84 -2.87
C VAL A 320 7.40 -19.47 -2.76
N PHE A 321 6.92 -19.34 -1.53
CA PHE A 321 5.58 -18.88 -1.23
C PHE A 321 5.63 -17.59 -0.42
N ILE A 322 4.84 -16.63 -0.85
CA ILE A 322 4.61 -15.36 -0.16
C ILE A 322 3.10 -15.20 -0.07
N GLN A 323 2.62 -14.99 1.15
CA GLN A 323 1.21 -14.75 1.38
C GLN A 323 0.83 -13.38 0.75
N PRO A 324 -0.29 -13.26 0.02
CA PRO A 324 -0.56 -12.07 -0.82
C PRO A 324 -0.76 -10.76 -0.04
N ALA A 325 -1.06 -10.82 1.26
CA ALA A 325 -1.11 -9.71 2.20
C ALA A 325 0.08 -9.78 3.19
N ALA A 326 1.30 -9.85 2.65
CA ALA A 326 2.52 -10.04 3.44
C ALA A 326 2.85 -8.89 4.42
N THR A 327 2.12 -7.78 4.32
CA THR A 327 2.11 -6.67 5.29
C THR A 327 1.46 -7.05 6.61
N ASP A 328 1.40 -6.11 7.54
CA ASP A 328 0.89 -6.30 8.91
C ASP A 328 -0.58 -6.77 8.97
N ASP A 329 -1.35 -6.60 7.89
CA ASP A 329 -2.70 -7.16 7.80
C ASP A 329 -2.68 -8.70 7.71
N GLY A 330 -1.64 -9.31 7.13
CA GLY A 330 -1.44 -10.76 7.11
C GLY A 330 -1.24 -11.39 8.48
N VAL A 331 -0.83 -10.63 9.49
CA VAL A 331 -0.60 -11.10 10.87
C VAL A 331 -1.85 -11.73 11.48
N ALA A 332 -3.06 -11.30 11.09
CA ALA A 332 -4.30 -11.92 11.56
C ALA A 332 -4.39 -13.42 11.20
N ILE A 333 -3.94 -13.80 10.00
CA ILE A 333 -3.83 -15.22 9.60
C ILE A 333 -2.72 -15.92 10.40
N GLY A 334 -1.60 -15.23 10.61
CA GLY A 334 -0.49 -15.73 11.44
C GLY A 334 -0.93 -16.10 12.86
N LEU A 335 -1.77 -15.25 13.48
CA LEU A 335 -2.34 -15.49 14.81
C LEU A 335 -3.23 -16.74 14.85
N CYS A 336 -4.02 -16.99 13.81
CA CYS A 336 -4.81 -18.22 13.71
C CYS A 336 -3.91 -19.46 13.64
N TYR A 337 -2.90 -19.46 12.76
CA TYR A 337 -1.99 -20.60 12.62
C TYR A 337 -1.07 -20.79 13.82
N TYR A 338 -0.68 -19.71 14.50
CA TYR A 338 0.00 -19.80 15.78
C TYR A 338 -0.83 -20.57 16.80
N CYS A 339 -2.12 -20.25 16.96
CA CYS A 339 -2.98 -21.02 17.86
C CYS A 339 -3.16 -22.47 17.38
N TRP A 340 -3.46 -22.67 16.10
CA TRP A 340 -3.68 -23.99 15.51
C TRP A 340 -2.48 -24.94 15.69
N ILE A 341 -1.28 -24.46 15.39
CA ILE A 341 -0.05 -25.27 15.39
C ILE A 341 0.57 -25.29 16.78
N GLU A 342 0.89 -24.14 17.37
CA GLU A 342 1.65 -24.06 18.62
C GLU A 342 0.81 -24.41 19.85
N ARG A 343 -0.43 -23.92 19.91
CA ARG A 343 -1.27 -24.08 21.11
C ARG A 343 -2.09 -25.36 21.07
N LEU A 344 -2.59 -25.75 19.89
CA LEU A 344 -3.42 -26.95 19.74
C LEU A 344 -2.65 -28.18 19.23
N GLY A 345 -1.39 -28.03 18.78
CA GLY A 345 -0.58 -29.15 18.29
C GLY A 345 -1.12 -29.77 16.99
N ARG A 346 -1.85 -28.99 16.17
CA ARG A 346 -2.50 -29.48 14.95
C ARG A 346 -1.66 -29.14 13.71
N LYS A 347 -1.84 -29.94 12.66
CA LYS A 347 -1.13 -29.78 11.39
C LYS A 347 -1.86 -28.84 10.44
N LYS A 348 -1.11 -28.11 9.62
CA LYS A 348 -1.67 -27.24 8.58
C LYS A 348 -2.05 -28.04 7.32
N SER A 349 -2.84 -27.42 6.45
CA SER A 349 -2.99 -27.88 5.06
C SER A 349 -1.71 -27.58 4.26
N CYS A 350 -1.41 -28.42 3.26
CA CYS A 350 -0.35 -28.18 2.27
C CYS A 350 -0.94 -27.92 0.89
N GLN A 351 -2.04 -27.17 0.85
CA GLN A 351 -2.67 -26.69 -0.38
C GLN A 351 -2.24 -25.25 -0.67
N LEU A 352 -2.30 -24.88 -1.95
CA LEU A 352 -2.03 -23.51 -2.36
C LEU A 352 -3.13 -22.57 -1.85
N PHE A 353 -2.73 -21.48 -1.22
CA PHE A 353 -3.63 -20.54 -0.57
C PHE A 353 -4.63 -19.89 -1.55
N ASN A 354 -5.91 -19.87 -1.17
CA ASN A 354 -6.95 -19.13 -1.87
C ASN A 354 -7.14 -17.75 -1.21
N PRO A 355 -6.86 -16.64 -1.92
CA PRO A 355 -6.93 -15.30 -1.34
C PRO A 355 -8.34 -14.70 -1.34
N PHE A 356 -9.34 -15.34 -1.95
CA PHE A 356 -10.71 -14.80 -2.07
C PHE A 356 -11.52 -15.04 -0.79
N LEU A 357 -11.16 -14.33 0.28
CA LEU A 357 -11.67 -14.50 1.65
C LEU A 357 -12.72 -13.46 2.06
N GLY A 358 -13.00 -12.48 1.20
CA GLY A 358 -14.08 -11.52 1.41
C GLY A 358 -15.47 -12.09 1.08
N LYS A 359 -16.48 -11.33 1.46
CA LYS A 359 -17.89 -11.60 1.23
C LYS A 359 -18.20 -11.66 -0.27
N SER A 360 -18.90 -12.71 -0.66
CA SER A 360 -19.62 -12.75 -1.94
C SER A 360 -20.99 -12.12 -1.77
N TYR A 361 -21.36 -11.21 -2.66
CA TYR A 361 -22.65 -10.53 -2.64
C TYR A 361 -23.59 -11.19 -3.64
N SER A 362 -24.84 -11.41 -3.22
CA SER A 362 -25.90 -11.91 -4.10
C SER A 362 -26.32 -10.87 -5.13
N ASN A 363 -26.92 -11.31 -6.24
CA ASN A 363 -27.48 -10.40 -7.23
C ASN A 363 -28.58 -9.50 -6.64
N ASP A 364 -29.33 -9.98 -5.63
CA ASP A 364 -30.37 -9.18 -4.98
C ASP A 364 -29.78 -8.05 -4.12
N GLU A 365 -28.70 -8.33 -3.38
CA GLU A 365 -27.94 -7.30 -2.66
C GLU A 365 -27.36 -6.27 -3.63
N ILE A 366 -26.75 -6.73 -4.73
CA ILE A 366 -26.19 -5.86 -5.78
C ILE A 366 -27.28 -4.99 -6.41
N CYS A 367 -28.41 -5.58 -6.79
CA CYS A 367 -29.56 -4.87 -7.35
C CYS A 367 -30.04 -3.77 -6.40
N SER A 368 -30.17 -4.10 -5.12
CA SER A 368 -30.55 -3.13 -4.07
C SER A 368 -29.55 -1.98 -3.97
N SER A 369 -28.25 -2.24 -4.06
CA SER A 369 -27.21 -1.20 -4.02
C SER A 369 -27.25 -0.29 -5.24
N ILE A 370 -27.52 -0.83 -6.43
CA ILE A 370 -27.69 -0.07 -7.67
C ILE A 370 -28.95 0.81 -7.59
N ASP A 371 -30.05 0.26 -7.07
CA ASP A 371 -31.35 0.95 -6.98
C ASP A 371 -31.35 2.10 -5.96
N LYS A 372 -30.63 1.95 -4.84
CA LYS A 372 -30.40 3.05 -3.87
C LYS A 372 -29.85 4.32 -4.52
N LEU A 373 -29.13 4.20 -5.63
CA LEU A 373 -28.55 5.32 -6.37
C LEU A 373 -29.39 5.71 -7.61
N GLY A 374 -30.57 5.10 -7.78
CA GLY A 374 -31.46 5.35 -8.92
C GLY A 374 -30.91 4.87 -10.27
N LEU A 375 -29.91 3.98 -10.25
CA LEU A 375 -29.21 3.51 -11.46
C LEU A 375 -29.80 2.23 -12.05
N LEU A 376 -30.79 1.61 -11.39
CA LEU A 376 -31.34 0.33 -11.83
C LEU A 376 -31.94 0.41 -13.24
N LYS A 377 -32.53 1.57 -13.60
CA LYS A 377 -33.05 1.86 -14.95
C LYS A 377 -31.98 1.86 -16.07
N TYR A 378 -30.70 1.95 -15.70
CA TYR A 378 -29.57 1.89 -16.64
C TYR A 378 -28.81 0.56 -16.56
N ALA A 379 -29.19 -0.32 -15.64
CA ALA A 379 -28.57 -1.63 -15.47
C ALA A 379 -29.26 -2.67 -16.35
N VAL A 380 -28.45 -3.50 -17.02
CA VAL A 380 -28.93 -4.64 -17.80
C VAL A 380 -28.35 -5.95 -17.26
N THR A 381 -29.12 -7.03 -17.30
CA THR A 381 -28.64 -8.36 -16.92
C THR A 381 -27.84 -8.97 -18.07
N VAL A 382 -26.67 -9.52 -17.77
CA VAL A 382 -25.72 -10.03 -18.77
C VAL A 382 -25.07 -11.35 -18.34
N ASN A 383 -24.44 -12.06 -19.28
CA ASN A 383 -23.38 -13.01 -18.96
C ASN A 383 -22.09 -12.21 -18.72
N PRO A 384 -21.54 -12.18 -17.48
CA PRO A 384 -20.43 -11.28 -17.16
C PRO A 384 -19.18 -11.55 -18.00
N SER A 385 -18.85 -12.83 -18.25
CA SER A 385 -17.64 -13.21 -18.97
C SER A 385 -17.73 -12.92 -20.47
N GLU A 386 -18.90 -13.05 -21.08
CA GLU A 386 -19.12 -12.78 -22.51
C GLU A 386 -19.17 -11.26 -22.75
N SER A 387 -20.00 -10.54 -21.99
CA SER A 387 -20.12 -9.08 -22.13
C SER A 387 -18.82 -8.37 -21.74
N GLY A 388 -18.14 -8.82 -20.68
CA GLY A 388 -16.84 -8.27 -20.31
C GLY A 388 -15.81 -8.45 -21.42
N ALA A 389 -15.78 -9.61 -22.08
CA ALA A 389 -14.88 -9.85 -23.20
C ALA A 389 -15.21 -8.97 -24.41
N ALA A 390 -16.50 -8.81 -24.73
CA ALA A 390 -16.95 -7.91 -25.80
C ALA A 390 -16.49 -6.47 -25.56
N PHE A 391 -16.72 -5.92 -24.36
CA PHE A 391 -16.30 -4.55 -24.04
C PHE A 391 -14.78 -4.37 -24.03
N LEU A 392 -14.04 -5.35 -23.52
CA LEU A 392 -12.58 -5.32 -23.59
C LEU A 392 -12.07 -5.38 -25.04
N GLY A 393 -12.74 -6.13 -25.92
CA GLY A 393 -12.50 -6.15 -27.36
C GLY A 393 -12.82 -4.83 -28.06
N GLU A 394 -13.81 -4.09 -27.57
CA GLU A 394 -14.13 -2.71 -27.96
C GLU A 394 -13.17 -1.67 -27.37
N GLU A 395 -12.08 -2.11 -26.71
CA GLU A 395 -11.10 -1.25 -26.05
C GLU A 395 -11.66 -0.35 -24.92
N LYS A 396 -12.81 -0.74 -24.36
CA LYS A 396 -13.39 -0.13 -23.16
C LYS A 396 -12.67 -0.63 -21.91
N VAL A 397 -12.63 0.25 -20.91
CA VAL A 397 -12.16 -0.07 -19.56
C VAL A 397 -13.35 -0.57 -18.73
N VAL A 398 -13.19 -1.75 -18.15
CA VAL A 398 -14.25 -2.43 -17.39
C VAL A 398 -13.92 -2.42 -15.90
N GLY A 399 -14.79 -1.83 -15.07
CA GLY A 399 -14.84 -2.09 -13.65
C GLY A 399 -15.46 -3.47 -13.41
N TRP A 400 -14.75 -4.35 -12.71
CA TRP A 400 -15.09 -5.75 -12.54
C TRP A 400 -15.23 -6.09 -11.06
N PHE A 401 -16.45 -6.42 -10.65
CA PHE A 401 -16.80 -6.79 -9.28
C PHE A 401 -17.48 -8.15 -9.25
N GLN A 402 -16.77 -9.18 -8.77
CA GLN A 402 -17.26 -10.56 -8.76
C GLN A 402 -16.83 -11.32 -7.51
N GLY A 403 -17.68 -12.22 -7.02
CA GLY A 403 -17.37 -13.15 -5.93
C GLY A 403 -16.84 -12.49 -4.65
N GLY A 404 -16.14 -13.29 -3.84
CA GLY A 404 -15.44 -12.84 -2.64
C GLY A 404 -14.22 -12.00 -3.00
N SER A 405 -13.98 -10.92 -2.26
CA SER A 405 -12.82 -10.06 -2.50
C SER A 405 -11.51 -10.75 -2.12
N GLU A 406 -10.45 -10.36 -2.83
CA GLU A 406 -9.09 -10.80 -2.61
C GLU A 406 -8.43 -10.14 -1.40
N TRP A 407 -7.65 -10.95 -0.67
CA TRP A 407 -6.84 -10.56 0.48
C TRP A 407 -5.51 -9.92 0.05
N GLY A 408 -5.20 -8.73 0.60
CA GLY A 408 -3.96 -7.99 0.34
C GLY A 408 -4.09 -6.78 -0.60
N PRO A 409 -2.97 -6.17 -1.01
CA PRO A 409 -2.94 -4.88 -1.72
C PRO A 409 -3.07 -5.00 -3.24
N ARG A 410 -3.11 -6.21 -3.80
CA ARG A 410 -3.23 -6.46 -5.25
C ARG A 410 -4.67 -6.86 -5.57
N ALA A 411 -5.22 -6.33 -6.66
CA ALA A 411 -6.42 -6.92 -7.24
C ALA A 411 -6.04 -8.13 -8.09
N LEU A 412 -6.81 -9.20 -7.92
CA LEU A 412 -6.60 -10.53 -8.48
C LEU A 412 -7.83 -11.00 -9.27
N GLY A 413 -8.65 -10.07 -9.77
CA GLY A 413 -9.79 -10.38 -10.64
C GLY A 413 -11.13 -10.49 -9.93
N ALA A 414 -11.24 -10.05 -8.67
CA ALA A 414 -12.52 -9.98 -7.95
C ALA A 414 -12.94 -8.52 -7.69
N ARG A 415 -11.98 -7.61 -7.45
CA ARG A 415 -12.19 -6.15 -7.33
C ARG A 415 -11.21 -5.42 -8.25
N SER A 416 -11.45 -5.51 -9.56
CA SER A 416 -10.48 -5.13 -10.59
C SER A 416 -10.98 -4.05 -11.55
N ILE A 417 -10.05 -3.26 -12.09
CA ILE A 417 -10.24 -2.50 -13.32
C ILE A 417 -9.47 -3.25 -14.41
N LEU A 418 -10.19 -3.59 -15.47
CA LEU A 418 -9.71 -4.41 -16.58
C LEU A 418 -9.63 -3.59 -17.86
N ALA A 419 -8.64 -3.91 -18.68
CA ALA A 419 -8.50 -3.35 -20.03
C ALA A 419 -7.81 -4.36 -20.96
N SER A 420 -7.92 -4.12 -22.26
CA SER A 420 -7.20 -4.90 -23.26
C SER A 420 -5.68 -4.67 -23.12
N PRO A 421 -4.86 -5.73 -22.98
CA PRO A 421 -3.41 -5.59 -22.83
C PRO A 421 -2.69 -5.31 -24.15
N VAL A 422 -3.40 -5.33 -25.28
CA VAL A 422 -2.86 -5.06 -26.62
C VAL A 422 -3.31 -3.69 -27.16
N GLN A 423 -4.18 -2.99 -26.43
CA GLN A 423 -4.63 -1.65 -26.80
C GLN A 423 -3.45 -0.66 -26.75
N PRO A 424 -3.19 0.09 -27.84
CA PRO A 424 -2.16 1.11 -27.86
C PRO A 424 -2.30 2.11 -26.71
N LEU A 425 -1.20 2.37 -25.99
CA LEU A 425 -1.13 3.37 -24.91
C LEU A 425 -2.13 3.12 -23.76
N VAL A 426 -2.59 1.88 -23.57
CA VAL A 426 -3.57 1.55 -22.51
C VAL A 426 -3.09 1.94 -21.10
N VAL A 427 -1.79 1.77 -20.84
CA VAL A 427 -1.16 2.16 -19.56
C VAL A 427 -1.30 3.66 -19.33
N ASP A 428 -0.97 4.47 -20.33
CA ASP A 428 -1.08 5.92 -20.25
C ASP A 428 -2.53 6.38 -20.13
N LYS A 429 -3.45 5.77 -20.90
CA LYS A 429 -4.90 6.02 -20.82
C LYS A 429 -5.41 5.81 -19.41
N ILE A 430 -5.08 4.68 -18.77
CA ILE A 430 -5.55 4.36 -17.41
C ILE A 430 -4.86 5.27 -16.37
N ASN A 431 -3.54 5.47 -16.45
CA ASN A 431 -2.81 6.31 -15.50
C ASN A 431 -3.30 7.75 -15.53
N LYS A 432 -3.55 8.32 -16.71
CA LYS A 432 -3.97 9.71 -16.88
C LYS A 432 -5.45 9.93 -16.63
N ASN A 433 -6.32 9.06 -17.14
CA ASN A 433 -7.76 9.35 -17.17
C ASN A 433 -8.53 8.67 -16.05
N ILE A 434 -8.02 7.58 -15.46
CA ILE A 434 -8.77 6.81 -14.45
C ILE A 434 -8.11 6.88 -13.09
N LYS A 435 -6.79 6.63 -13.05
CA LYS A 435 -6.04 6.53 -11.79
C LYS A 435 -5.47 7.84 -11.30
N TYR A 436 -5.24 8.79 -12.22
CA TYR A 436 -4.58 10.06 -11.94
C TYR A 436 -3.29 9.87 -11.12
N ARG A 437 -2.40 9.01 -11.61
CA ARG A 437 -1.14 8.64 -10.94
C ARG A 437 0.06 8.75 -11.89
N GLU A 438 1.26 8.60 -11.33
CA GLU A 438 2.51 8.82 -12.05
C GLU A 438 2.65 7.90 -13.27
N SER A 439 3.21 8.43 -14.38
CA SER A 439 3.29 7.73 -15.67
C SER A 439 4.14 6.46 -15.63
N PHE A 440 5.14 6.39 -14.75
CA PHE A 440 6.01 5.23 -14.61
C PHE A 440 5.35 4.02 -13.94
N ARG A 441 4.14 4.16 -13.38
CA ARG A 441 3.54 3.10 -12.57
C ARG A 441 3.12 1.91 -13.45
N PRO A 442 3.72 0.71 -13.26
CA PRO A 442 3.33 -0.46 -14.02
C PRO A 442 1.91 -0.93 -13.67
N PHE A 443 1.33 -1.73 -14.56
CA PHE A 443 0.15 -2.55 -14.31
C PHE A 443 0.50 -4.04 -14.34
N GLY A 444 -0.41 -4.88 -13.84
CA GLY A 444 -0.30 -6.33 -13.94
C GLY A 444 -1.11 -6.87 -15.11
N VAL A 445 -0.84 -8.11 -15.49
CA VAL A 445 -1.63 -8.85 -16.47
C VAL A 445 -2.12 -10.15 -15.86
N SER A 446 -3.41 -10.45 -15.99
CA SER A 446 -3.95 -11.76 -15.64
C SER A 446 -4.03 -12.64 -16.88
N ILE A 447 -3.57 -13.88 -16.76
CA ILE A 447 -3.47 -14.86 -17.85
C ILE A 447 -3.98 -16.23 -17.41
N VAL A 448 -4.34 -17.07 -18.37
CA VAL A 448 -4.52 -18.51 -18.12
C VAL A 448 -3.17 -19.25 -18.16
N PRO A 449 -2.98 -20.36 -17.44
CA PRO A 449 -1.69 -21.04 -17.33
C PRO A 449 -1.10 -21.47 -18.68
N GLU A 450 -1.93 -21.97 -19.59
CA GLU A 450 -1.52 -22.38 -20.93
C GLU A 450 -1.01 -21.23 -21.83
N GLU A 451 -1.25 -19.97 -21.46
CA GLU A 451 -0.78 -18.80 -22.20
C GLU A 451 0.64 -18.37 -21.80
N HIS A 452 1.09 -18.73 -20.59
CA HIS A 452 2.35 -18.28 -20.02
C HIS A 452 3.53 -18.47 -20.99
N SER A 453 3.73 -19.71 -21.46
CA SER A 453 4.86 -20.08 -22.30
C SER A 453 4.85 -19.40 -23.68
N LYS A 454 3.67 -18.93 -24.13
CA LYS A 454 3.51 -18.25 -25.41
C LYS A 454 3.96 -16.81 -25.33
N ILE A 455 3.63 -16.11 -24.23
CA ILE A 455 3.82 -14.65 -24.12
C ILE A 455 5.04 -14.24 -23.28
N PHE A 456 5.60 -15.14 -22.47
CA PHE A 456 6.80 -14.88 -21.66
C PHE A 456 8.01 -15.67 -22.15
N GLU A 457 9.21 -15.09 -22.01
CA GLU A 457 10.47 -15.80 -22.21
C GLU A 457 10.57 -17.00 -21.27
N LYS A 458 11.29 -18.05 -21.70
CA LYS A 458 11.55 -19.22 -20.85
C LYS A 458 12.45 -18.81 -19.68
N ASN A 459 11.84 -18.39 -18.59
CA ASN A 459 12.49 -18.22 -17.31
C ASN A 459 11.87 -19.15 -16.28
N THR A 460 12.71 -19.60 -15.36
CA THR A 460 12.30 -20.32 -14.16
C THR A 460 11.62 -19.34 -13.22
N TYR A 461 10.32 -19.09 -13.43
CA TYR A 461 9.53 -18.33 -12.48
C TYR A 461 9.21 -19.18 -11.24
N VAL A 462 8.93 -18.50 -10.12
CA VAL A 462 8.46 -19.13 -8.90
C VAL A 462 6.98 -19.53 -9.04
N LYS A 463 6.72 -20.84 -8.98
CA LYS A 463 5.40 -21.41 -9.28
C LYS A 463 4.37 -20.97 -8.25
N SER A 464 4.71 -21.04 -6.97
CA SER A 464 3.78 -20.70 -5.89
C SER A 464 3.52 -19.20 -5.73
N LEU A 465 4.16 -18.34 -6.53
CA LEU A 465 3.87 -16.90 -6.59
C LEU A 465 2.98 -16.48 -7.77
N SER A 466 2.80 -17.37 -8.76
CA SER A 466 2.09 -17.03 -9.99
C SER A 466 0.64 -16.56 -9.81
N PRO A 467 -0.14 -17.02 -8.81
CA PRO A 467 -1.54 -16.56 -8.66
C PRO A 467 -1.71 -15.17 -8.04
N TYR A 468 -0.65 -14.51 -7.57
CA TYR A 468 -0.76 -13.38 -6.63
C TYR A 468 -0.19 -12.06 -7.14
N MET A 469 0.26 -11.97 -8.40
CA MET A 469 1.04 -10.82 -8.89
C MET A 469 2.27 -10.51 -8.03
N LEU A 470 2.94 -11.55 -7.53
CA LEU A 470 4.19 -11.44 -6.76
C LEU A 470 5.41 -11.88 -7.58
N ASN A 471 5.23 -12.05 -8.89
CA ASN A 471 6.21 -12.55 -9.83
C ASN A 471 6.30 -11.63 -11.06
N LEU A 472 7.50 -11.54 -11.65
CA LEU A 472 7.79 -10.84 -12.89
C LEU A 472 8.28 -11.83 -13.94
N ALA A 473 7.90 -11.59 -15.19
CA ALA A 473 8.43 -12.32 -16.34
C ALA A 473 8.79 -11.36 -17.47
N LYS A 474 9.81 -11.69 -18.27
CA LYS A 474 10.13 -10.93 -19.48
C LYS A 474 9.09 -11.22 -20.55
N ALA A 475 8.46 -10.16 -21.04
CA ALA A 475 7.38 -10.25 -22.01
C ALA A 475 7.89 -10.27 -23.45
N LYS A 476 7.28 -11.13 -24.27
CA LYS A 476 7.43 -11.15 -25.74
C LYS A 476 6.51 -10.10 -26.38
N GLY A 477 6.68 -9.90 -27.69
CA GLY A 477 6.13 -8.76 -28.44
C GLY A 477 4.63 -8.48 -28.32
N VAL A 478 3.78 -9.47 -28.03
CA VAL A 478 2.31 -9.28 -27.94
C VAL A 478 1.89 -8.38 -26.76
N LEU A 479 2.67 -8.36 -25.67
CA LEU A 479 2.39 -7.53 -24.48
C LEU A 479 3.14 -6.20 -24.49
N LYS A 480 3.52 -5.67 -25.67
CA LYS A 480 4.33 -4.45 -25.78
C LYS A 480 3.76 -3.25 -25.02
N GLU A 481 2.43 -3.13 -24.96
CA GLU A 481 1.74 -1.96 -24.40
C GLU A 481 1.70 -1.98 -22.87
N VAL A 482 1.87 -3.15 -22.26
CA VAL A 482 1.80 -3.36 -20.80
C VAL A 482 3.14 -3.74 -20.18
N ARG A 483 4.17 -3.84 -21.02
CA ARG A 483 5.56 -4.11 -20.66
C ARG A 483 6.20 -2.90 -19.99
N HIS A 484 6.89 -3.14 -18.90
CA HIS A 484 7.68 -2.11 -18.22
C HIS A 484 8.96 -1.76 -19.01
N VAL A 485 9.66 -0.68 -18.64
CA VAL A 485 10.84 -0.21 -19.40
C VAL A 485 12.00 -1.20 -19.46
N ASP A 486 12.08 -2.14 -18.50
CA ASP A 486 13.07 -3.23 -18.47
C ASP A 486 12.64 -4.49 -19.23
N GLY A 487 11.50 -4.44 -19.91
CA GLY A 487 10.96 -5.55 -20.67
C GLY A 487 10.13 -6.55 -19.85
N THR A 488 9.95 -6.31 -18.56
CA THR A 488 9.21 -7.22 -17.67
C THR A 488 7.72 -6.86 -17.57
N VAL A 489 6.92 -7.85 -17.18
CA VAL A 489 5.51 -7.71 -16.83
C VAL A 489 5.26 -8.47 -15.54
N ARG A 490 4.52 -7.86 -14.63
CA ARG A 490 3.98 -8.53 -13.45
C ARG A 490 2.72 -9.28 -13.83
N PHE A 491 2.63 -10.56 -13.50
CA PHE A 491 1.53 -11.40 -13.98
C PHE A 491 0.81 -12.15 -12.87
N GLN A 492 -0.43 -12.53 -13.17
CA GLN A 492 -1.26 -13.46 -12.39
C GLN A 492 -1.65 -14.64 -13.28
N GLU A 493 -1.39 -15.86 -12.85
CA GLU A 493 -2.00 -17.07 -13.43
C GLU A 493 -3.33 -17.35 -12.76
N VAL A 494 -4.40 -17.32 -13.54
CA VAL A 494 -5.77 -17.56 -13.10
C VAL A 494 -6.13 -19.02 -13.35
N LYS A 495 -6.46 -19.76 -12.30
CA LYS A 495 -6.88 -21.16 -12.39
C LYS A 495 -8.41 -21.26 -12.41
N LYS A 496 -8.93 -22.13 -13.27
CA LYS A 496 -10.38 -22.34 -13.44
C LYS A 496 -11.05 -22.81 -12.15
N GLU A 497 -10.36 -23.60 -11.33
CA GLU A 497 -10.88 -24.16 -10.08
C GLU A 497 -11.05 -23.10 -8.99
N VAL A 498 -10.32 -21.98 -9.07
CA VAL A 498 -10.34 -20.91 -8.06
C VAL A 498 -11.24 -19.75 -8.50
N GLN A 499 -11.15 -19.33 -9.77
CA GLN A 499 -11.95 -18.24 -10.32
C GLN A 499 -12.51 -18.60 -11.70
N PRO A 500 -13.53 -19.47 -11.79
CA PRO A 500 -14.04 -19.97 -13.06
C PRO A 500 -14.58 -18.86 -13.97
N LEU A 501 -15.28 -17.87 -13.41
CA LEU A 501 -15.85 -16.75 -14.18
C LEU A 501 -14.76 -15.85 -14.79
N TYR A 502 -13.71 -15.54 -14.01
CA TYR A 502 -12.59 -14.72 -14.48
C TYR A 502 -11.71 -15.47 -15.47
N PHE A 503 -11.53 -16.79 -15.27
CA PHE A 503 -10.89 -17.66 -16.25
C PHE A 503 -11.65 -17.64 -17.59
N SER A 504 -12.98 -17.80 -17.56
CA SER A 504 -13.82 -17.74 -18.77
C SER A 504 -13.75 -16.37 -19.45
N LEU A 505 -13.75 -15.28 -18.69
CA LEU A 505 -13.55 -13.93 -19.25
C LEU A 505 -12.23 -13.84 -20.04
N ILE A 506 -11.11 -14.31 -19.46
CA ILE A 506 -9.79 -14.23 -20.11
C ILE A 506 -9.75 -15.10 -21.37
N LYS A 507 -10.40 -16.27 -21.36
CA LYS A 507 -10.54 -17.13 -22.54
C LYS A 507 -11.35 -16.45 -23.65
N ASN A 508 -12.52 -15.91 -23.32
CA ASN A 508 -13.38 -15.20 -24.26
C ASN A 508 -12.68 -13.96 -24.84
N VAL A 509 -11.92 -13.23 -24.02
CA VAL A 509 -11.07 -12.13 -24.50
C VAL A 509 -10.05 -12.67 -25.50
N GLY A 510 -9.38 -13.78 -25.18
CA GLY A 510 -8.42 -14.42 -26.08
C GLY A 510 -8.97 -14.78 -27.45
N ASP A 511 -10.24 -15.17 -27.52
CA ASP A 511 -10.92 -15.46 -28.79
C ASP A 511 -11.18 -14.19 -29.64
N ILE A 512 -11.26 -13.01 -29.00
CA ILE A 512 -11.50 -11.72 -29.68
C ILE A 512 -10.19 -11.02 -30.06
N ILE A 513 -9.25 -10.91 -29.11
CA ILE A 513 -8.02 -10.11 -29.27
C ILE A 513 -6.78 -10.96 -29.63
N GLY A 514 -6.93 -12.29 -29.68
CA GLY A 514 -5.86 -13.22 -30.06
C GLY A 514 -4.85 -13.57 -28.95
N VAL A 515 -5.05 -13.11 -27.71
CA VAL A 515 -4.21 -13.43 -26.55
C VAL A 515 -5.07 -13.65 -25.30
N ASN A 516 -4.89 -14.79 -24.62
CA ASN A 516 -5.63 -15.13 -23.39
C ASN A 516 -5.07 -14.35 -22.18
N ALA A 517 -5.21 -13.02 -22.22
CA ALA A 517 -4.68 -12.10 -21.23
C ALA A 517 -5.56 -10.86 -21.08
N VAL A 518 -5.60 -10.30 -19.86
CA VAL A 518 -6.22 -9.00 -19.57
C VAL A 518 -5.27 -8.14 -18.74
N LEU A 519 -5.19 -6.84 -19.03
CA LEU A 519 -4.58 -5.90 -18.08
C LEU A 519 -5.48 -5.88 -16.83
N ASN A 520 -4.89 -6.04 -15.65
CA ASN A 520 -5.60 -6.01 -14.39
C ASN A 520 -4.92 -5.04 -13.41
N THR A 521 -5.72 -4.13 -12.85
CA THR A 521 -5.31 -3.22 -11.79
C THR A 521 -6.38 -3.10 -10.70
N SER A 522 -6.00 -2.54 -9.56
CA SER A 522 -6.89 -2.40 -8.41
C SER A 522 -8.15 -1.63 -8.74
N PHE A 523 -9.32 -2.02 -8.24
CA PHE A 523 -10.52 -1.21 -8.38
C PHE A 523 -10.62 -0.20 -7.23
N ASN A 524 -10.02 0.96 -7.47
CA ASN A 524 -10.01 2.15 -6.63
C ASN A 524 -9.56 3.36 -7.43
N VAL A 525 -9.86 4.56 -6.97
CA VAL A 525 -9.12 5.78 -7.38
C VAL A 525 -7.99 6.07 -6.39
N MET A 526 -7.19 7.10 -6.68
CA MET A 526 -6.07 7.46 -5.83
C MET A 526 -6.52 7.84 -4.41
N GLY A 527 -5.73 7.44 -3.41
CA GLY A 527 -6.00 7.74 -1.99
C GLY A 527 -6.98 6.78 -1.31
N GLU A 528 -7.73 5.98 -2.06
CA GLU A 528 -8.71 5.03 -1.51
C GLU A 528 -8.19 3.57 -1.50
N PRO A 529 -8.63 2.75 -0.53
CA PRO A 529 -8.48 1.29 -0.56
C PRO A 529 -9.25 0.66 -1.74
N LEU A 530 -8.97 -0.62 -2.06
CA LEU A 530 -9.80 -1.37 -3.02
C LEU A 530 -11.26 -1.37 -2.56
N VAL A 531 -12.20 -1.33 -3.49
CA VAL A 531 -13.64 -1.46 -3.18
C VAL A 531 -13.94 -2.79 -2.52
N GLU A 532 -14.86 -2.78 -1.54
CA GLU A 532 -15.30 -4.00 -0.87
C GLU A 532 -16.77 -4.29 -1.17
N THR A 533 -17.65 -3.30 -0.99
CA THR A 533 -19.11 -3.45 -1.16
C THR A 533 -19.58 -3.13 -2.58
N PRO A 534 -20.78 -3.58 -3.00
CA PRO A 534 -21.40 -3.13 -4.24
C PRO A 534 -21.57 -1.60 -4.29
N GLU A 535 -21.95 -0.97 -3.17
CA GLU A 535 -22.02 0.49 -3.06
C GLU A 535 -20.67 1.15 -3.34
N ASP A 536 -19.57 0.62 -2.80
CA ASP A 536 -18.21 1.12 -3.07
C ASP A 536 -17.89 1.04 -4.56
N ALA A 537 -18.23 -0.08 -5.22
CA ALA A 537 -17.94 -0.32 -6.63
C ALA A 537 -18.74 0.62 -7.55
N VAL A 538 -20.04 0.79 -7.29
CA VAL A 538 -20.89 1.72 -8.06
C VAL A 538 -20.42 3.15 -7.85
N ARG A 539 -20.09 3.54 -6.62
CA ARG A 539 -19.53 4.86 -6.31
C ARG A 539 -18.23 5.11 -7.07
N GLN A 540 -17.27 4.18 -6.99
CA GLN A 540 -15.98 4.29 -7.68
C GLN A 540 -16.14 4.33 -9.20
N PHE A 541 -17.05 3.53 -9.74
CA PHE A 541 -17.40 3.58 -11.15
C PHE A 541 -17.86 4.99 -11.54
N LEU A 542 -18.79 5.60 -10.80
CA LEU A 542 -19.29 6.95 -11.11
C LEU A 542 -18.24 8.05 -10.95
N LEU A 543 -17.34 7.93 -9.96
CA LEU A 543 -16.30 8.93 -9.66
C LEU A 543 -15.07 8.84 -10.57
N SER A 544 -14.91 7.74 -11.32
CA SER A 544 -13.78 7.53 -12.24
C SER A 544 -14.21 7.70 -13.71
N ASN A 545 -13.25 7.56 -14.64
CA ASN A 545 -13.54 7.47 -16.08
C ASN A 545 -13.53 6.03 -16.61
N ILE A 546 -13.98 5.07 -15.79
CA ILE A 546 -14.26 3.70 -16.25
C ILE A 546 -15.45 3.72 -17.21
N ASP A 547 -15.38 3.00 -18.31
CA ASP A 547 -16.41 3.02 -19.36
C ASP A 547 -17.64 2.18 -18.95
N VAL A 548 -17.40 0.99 -18.38
CA VAL A 548 -18.45 0.01 -18.04
C VAL A 548 -18.21 -0.58 -16.65
N LEU A 549 -19.27 -0.77 -15.86
CA LEU A 549 -19.24 -1.57 -14.64
C LEU A 549 -19.96 -2.90 -14.88
N ILE A 550 -19.24 -4.00 -14.69
CA ILE A 550 -19.82 -5.35 -14.58
C ILE A 550 -19.74 -5.80 -13.12
N ILE A 551 -20.91 -5.97 -12.50
CA ILE A 551 -21.07 -6.28 -11.08
C ILE A 551 -22.10 -7.39 -10.88
N GLY A 552 -21.66 -8.55 -10.39
CA GLY A 552 -22.49 -9.76 -10.43
C GLY A 552 -22.96 -10.02 -11.87
N ASN A 553 -24.26 -10.19 -12.06
CA ASN A 553 -24.87 -10.35 -13.40
C ASN A 553 -25.35 -9.04 -14.02
N TYR A 554 -25.02 -7.88 -13.45
CA TYR A 554 -25.45 -6.58 -13.97
C TYR A 554 -24.32 -5.89 -14.72
N CYS A 555 -24.70 -5.17 -15.77
CA CYS A 555 -23.84 -4.28 -16.53
C CYS A 555 -24.44 -2.88 -16.54
N ILE A 556 -23.61 -1.87 -16.30
CA ILE A 556 -23.96 -0.46 -16.43
C ILE A 556 -22.90 0.20 -17.31
N GLU A 557 -23.31 0.69 -18.48
CA GLU A 557 -22.46 1.48 -19.36
C GLU A 557 -22.61 2.96 -19.03
N LYS A 558 -21.49 3.66 -18.81
CA LYS A 558 -21.51 5.05 -18.33
C LYS A 558 -22.13 6.00 -19.35
N ASP A 559 -21.91 5.76 -20.64
CA ASP A 559 -22.44 6.58 -21.75
C ASP A 559 -23.97 6.52 -21.88
N LYS A 560 -24.62 5.53 -21.26
CA LYS A 560 -26.08 5.40 -21.22
C LYS A 560 -26.72 6.17 -20.05
N ILE A 561 -25.92 6.65 -19.10
CA ILE A 561 -26.40 7.46 -17.99
C ILE A 561 -26.37 8.94 -18.43
N PRO A 562 -27.48 9.68 -18.36
CA PRO A 562 -27.49 11.11 -18.65
C PRO A 562 -26.47 11.86 -17.79
N GLU A 563 -25.70 12.77 -18.41
CA GLU A 563 -24.62 13.50 -17.75
C GLU A 563 -25.11 14.26 -16.49
N LYS A 564 -26.32 14.82 -16.55
CA LYS A 564 -26.97 15.48 -15.41
C LYS A 564 -27.13 14.54 -14.21
N ASP A 565 -27.50 13.28 -14.45
CA ASP A 565 -27.68 12.27 -13.39
C ASP A 565 -26.31 11.92 -12.78
N ILE A 566 -25.27 11.75 -13.61
CA ILE A 566 -23.89 11.50 -13.13
C ILE A 566 -23.42 12.65 -12.24
N LEU A 567 -23.53 13.90 -12.70
CA LEU A 567 -23.06 15.08 -11.97
C LEU A 567 -23.78 15.23 -10.61
N SER A 568 -25.09 15.01 -10.59
CA SER A 568 -25.87 15.05 -9.35
C SER A 568 -25.42 13.97 -8.36
N LEU A 569 -25.16 12.75 -8.84
CA LEU A 569 -24.71 11.63 -8.00
C LEU A 569 -23.28 11.83 -7.49
N LYS A 570 -22.35 12.31 -8.34
CA LYS A 570 -20.95 12.52 -7.96
C LYS A 570 -20.82 13.38 -6.71
N LYS A 571 -21.52 14.52 -6.67
CA LYS A 571 -21.51 15.43 -5.52
C LYS A 571 -22.03 14.74 -4.25
N SER A 572 -23.24 14.17 -4.31
CA SER A 572 -23.85 13.49 -3.16
C SER A 572 -23.00 12.32 -2.65
N LEU A 573 -22.40 11.56 -3.56
CA LEU A 573 -21.59 10.40 -3.21
C LEU A 573 -20.28 10.80 -2.55
N PHE A 574 -19.64 11.86 -3.05
CA PHE A 574 -18.44 12.39 -2.44
C PHE A 574 -18.72 12.94 -1.03
N ASP A 575 -19.78 13.73 -0.87
CA ASP A 575 -20.19 14.32 0.41
C ASP A 575 -20.52 13.25 1.47
N SER A 576 -21.07 12.11 1.03
CA SER A 576 -21.36 10.96 1.91
C SER A 576 -20.15 10.06 2.20
N SER A 577 -19.02 10.30 1.53
CA SER A 577 -17.85 9.43 1.63
C SER A 577 -16.95 9.82 2.82
N ALA A 578 -16.24 8.84 3.37
CA ALA A 578 -15.18 9.08 4.35
C ALA A 578 -13.86 9.60 3.71
N VAL A 579 -13.88 9.92 2.41
CA VAL A 579 -12.70 10.36 1.67
C VAL A 579 -12.36 11.79 2.07
N ASN A 580 -11.16 11.99 2.61
CA ASN A 580 -10.67 13.33 2.90
C ASN A 580 -10.27 14.03 1.57
N LEU A 581 -11.02 15.08 1.22
CA LEU A 581 -10.82 15.88 0.01
C LEU A 581 -9.39 16.40 -0.12
N MET A 582 -8.81 16.95 0.95
CA MET A 582 -7.45 17.49 0.88
C MET A 582 -6.38 16.42 0.69
N ARG A 583 -6.53 15.24 1.28
CA ARG A 583 -5.61 14.13 1.02
C ARG A 583 -5.62 13.71 -0.45
N LEU A 584 -6.80 13.73 -1.09
CA LEU A 584 -6.93 13.44 -2.53
C LEU A 584 -6.26 14.53 -3.37
N VAL A 585 -6.51 15.81 -3.07
CA VAL A 585 -5.87 16.97 -3.72
C VAL A 585 -4.35 16.91 -3.60
N MET A 586 -3.81 16.62 -2.40
CA MET A 586 -2.36 16.46 -2.18
C MET A 586 -1.77 15.30 -2.95
N SER A 587 -2.51 14.19 -3.06
CA SER A 587 -2.07 13.04 -3.84
C SER A 587 -2.04 13.37 -5.34
N LEU A 588 -3.02 14.12 -5.85
CA LEU A 588 -3.10 14.60 -7.24
C LEU A 588 -1.94 15.55 -7.54
N GLU A 589 -1.69 16.52 -6.67
CA GLU A 589 -0.54 17.42 -6.80
C GLU A 589 0.78 16.65 -6.85
N ALA A 590 1.00 15.72 -5.92
CA ALA A 590 2.23 14.92 -5.85
C ALA A 590 2.43 14.02 -7.08
N ALA A 591 1.33 13.54 -7.69
CA ALA A 591 1.36 12.76 -8.92
C ALA A 591 1.51 13.63 -10.20
N GLY A 592 1.58 14.96 -10.07
CA GLY A 592 1.74 15.90 -11.19
C GLY A 592 0.43 16.45 -11.77
N PHE A 593 -0.72 16.12 -11.19
CA PHE A 593 -2.06 16.50 -11.65
C PHE A 593 -2.60 17.73 -10.89
N SER A 594 -1.84 18.82 -10.89
CA SER A 594 -2.18 20.03 -10.11
C SER A 594 -3.45 20.73 -10.60
N ASN A 595 -3.77 20.67 -11.89
CA ASN A 595 -4.98 21.30 -12.43
C ASN A 595 -6.23 20.50 -12.05
N GLU A 596 -6.15 19.17 -12.14
CA GLU A 596 -7.21 18.26 -11.71
C GLU A 596 -7.47 18.40 -10.20
N ALA A 597 -6.41 18.59 -9.41
CA ALA A 597 -6.52 18.90 -7.99
C ALA A 597 -7.27 20.23 -7.72
N LEU A 598 -7.05 21.27 -8.54
CA LEU A 598 -7.78 22.53 -8.47
C LEU A 598 -9.25 22.35 -8.87
N THR A 599 -9.53 21.69 -9.99
CA THR A 599 -10.90 21.41 -10.45
C THR A 599 -11.68 20.63 -9.40
N LEU A 600 -11.06 19.63 -8.76
CA LEU A 600 -11.69 18.88 -7.68
C LEU A 600 -12.09 19.78 -6.50
N LEU A 601 -11.27 20.77 -6.13
CA LEU A 601 -11.63 21.74 -5.09
C LEU A 601 -12.78 22.66 -5.53
N GLU A 602 -12.80 23.08 -6.80
CA GLU A 602 -13.84 23.97 -7.36
C GLU A 602 -15.21 23.28 -7.47
N GLU A 603 -15.24 21.97 -7.67
CA GLU A 603 -16.47 21.16 -7.77
C GLU A 603 -17.14 20.89 -6.40
N HIS A 604 -16.40 21.07 -5.30
CA HIS A 604 -16.89 20.80 -3.94
C HIS A 604 -17.10 22.10 -3.17
N THR A 605 -18.17 22.16 -2.37
CA THR A 605 -18.40 23.31 -1.50
C THR A 605 -17.46 23.21 -0.30
N ILE A 606 -16.44 24.06 -0.26
CA ILE A 606 -15.46 24.08 0.82
C ILE A 606 -15.95 25.04 1.91
N ASP A 607 -16.43 24.49 3.03
CA ASP A 607 -16.52 25.23 4.27
C ASP A 607 -15.25 24.98 5.09
N LEU A 608 -14.37 25.97 5.12
CA LEU A 608 -13.14 25.87 5.87
C LEU A 608 -13.42 25.82 7.38
N GLU A 609 -14.55 26.31 7.90
CA GLU A 609 -14.80 26.31 9.35
C GLU A 609 -14.86 24.88 9.92
N ASP A 610 -15.48 23.95 9.18
CA ASP A 610 -15.66 22.54 9.53
C ASP A 610 -14.35 21.72 9.48
N TRP A 611 -13.28 22.27 8.91
CA TRP A 611 -12.03 21.54 8.75
C TRP A 611 -11.16 21.62 9.99
N ASN A 612 -10.49 20.50 10.30
CA ASN A 612 -9.44 20.50 11.32
C ASN A 612 -8.22 21.33 10.84
N ASN A 613 -7.36 21.73 11.79
CA ASN A 613 -6.20 22.58 11.48
C ASN A 613 -5.24 21.98 10.45
N ARG A 614 -5.13 20.64 10.39
CA ARG A 614 -4.23 19.95 9.46
C ARG A 614 -4.75 20.04 8.03
N ASP A 615 -6.04 19.86 7.81
CA ASP A 615 -6.65 19.97 6.48
C ASP A 615 -6.64 21.43 5.99
N LYS A 616 -6.89 22.39 6.89
CA LYS A 616 -6.71 23.82 6.62
C LYS A 616 -5.28 24.15 6.19
N GLU A 617 -4.29 23.65 6.92
CA GLU A 617 -2.87 23.83 6.58
C GLU A 617 -2.57 23.26 5.18
N MET A 618 -3.02 22.05 4.87
CA MET A 618 -2.86 21.45 3.54
C MET A 618 -3.47 22.32 2.44
N TYR A 619 -4.67 22.87 2.67
CA TYR A 619 -5.36 23.71 1.70
C TYR A 619 -4.61 25.00 1.42
N TYR A 620 -4.30 25.78 2.45
CA TYR A 620 -3.60 27.04 2.22
C TYR A 620 -2.21 26.82 1.66
N SER A 621 -1.54 25.73 2.07
CA SER A 621 -0.25 25.33 1.53
C SER A 621 -0.33 24.99 0.03
N PHE A 622 -1.36 24.25 -0.38
CA PHE A 622 -1.65 23.96 -1.78
C PHE A 622 -1.92 25.23 -2.58
N MET A 623 -2.87 26.04 -2.12
CA MET A 623 -3.29 27.25 -2.82
C MET A 623 -2.13 28.25 -2.95
N LEU A 624 -1.27 28.35 -1.93
CA LEU A 624 -0.05 29.15 -2.00
C LEU A 624 0.91 28.62 -3.07
N ARG A 625 1.19 27.30 -3.12
CA ARG A 625 2.03 26.72 -4.18
C ARG A 625 1.47 26.96 -5.57
N GLN A 626 0.16 26.80 -5.76
CA GLN A 626 -0.49 27.03 -7.05
C GLN A 626 -0.42 28.52 -7.46
N ALA A 627 -0.59 29.44 -6.51
CA ALA A 627 -0.45 30.86 -6.73
C ALA A 627 0.99 31.28 -7.07
N LEU A 628 2.00 30.62 -6.49
CA LEU A 628 3.42 30.84 -6.81
C LEU A 628 3.82 30.25 -8.18
N LYS A 629 3.28 29.08 -8.56
CA LYS A 629 3.59 28.39 -9.83
C LYS A 629 2.98 29.06 -11.08
N LYS A 630 1.74 29.56 -11.01
CA LYS A 630 1.04 30.12 -12.19
C LYS A 630 1.44 31.58 -12.43
N ASN A 631 2.34 31.80 -13.39
CA ASN A 631 2.91 33.11 -13.69
C ASN A 631 1.93 34.13 -14.34
N GLU A 632 0.68 33.80 -14.65
CA GLU A 632 -0.27 34.79 -15.22
C GLU A 632 -1.75 34.70 -14.78
N GLN A 633 -2.33 33.53 -14.49
CA GLN A 633 -3.79 33.43 -14.33
C GLN A 633 -4.33 33.61 -12.88
N TYR A 634 -3.48 33.49 -11.85
CA TYR A 634 -3.83 33.74 -10.42
C TYR A 634 -3.03 34.89 -9.79
N LYS A 635 -2.43 35.75 -10.63
CA LYS A 635 -1.66 36.95 -10.24
C LYS A 635 -2.51 38.08 -9.63
N LYS A 636 -3.60 37.78 -8.92
CA LYS A 636 -4.09 38.75 -7.94
C LYS A 636 -3.16 38.63 -6.72
N LYS A 637 -2.17 39.53 -6.63
CA LYS A 637 -1.22 39.65 -5.48
C LYS A 637 -1.93 39.51 -4.11
N SER A 638 -3.20 39.92 -4.03
CA SER A 638 -4.04 39.76 -2.85
C SER A 638 -4.27 38.31 -2.40
N GLN A 639 -4.28 37.32 -3.29
CA GLN A 639 -4.54 35.91 -2.93
C GLN A 639 -3.31 35.24 -2.30
N VAL A 640 -2.11 35.49 -2.84
CA VAL A 640 -0.84 35.02 -2.24
C VAL A 640 -0.72 35.53 -0.80
N GLU A 641 -1.00 36.82 -0.59
CA GLU A 641 -0.96 37.45 0.72
C GLU A 641 -2.00 36.87 1.69
N VAL A 642 -3.23 36.61 1.22
CA VAL A 642 -4.28 35.96 2.02
C VAL A 642 -3.87 34.56 2.46
N TYR A 643 -3.43 33.69 1.53
CA TYR A 643 -3.05 32.32 1.87
C TYR A 643 -1.83 32.26 2.78
N ARG A 644 -0.85 33.15 2.54
CA ARG A 644 0.30 33.34 3.42
C ARG A 644 -0.12 33.73 4.83
N ASN A 645 -0.99 34.73 4.97
CA ASN A 645 -1.42 35.23 6.27
C ASN A 645 -2.24 34.18 7.05
N GLU A 646 -3.06 33.39 6.37
CA GLU A 646 -3.79 32.28 7.01
C GLU A 646 -2.84 31.15 7.46
N LEU A 647 -1.88 30.75 6.62
CA LEU A 647 -0.83 29.80 7.06
C LEU A 647 -0.08 30.31 8.29
N MET A 648 0.28 31.59 8.31
CA MET A 648 0.97 32.21 9.45
C MET A 648 0.15 32.13 10.75
N LYS A 649 -1.18 32.28 10.68
CA LYS A 649 -2.06 32.13 11.85
C LYS A 649 -2.15 30.69 12.36
N MET A 650 -2.01 29.71 11.46
CA MET A 650 -2.18 28.29 11.75
C MET A 650 -0.89 27.59 12.15
N MET A 651 0.25 28.25 11.99
CA MET A 651 1.56 27.62 12.15
C MET A 651 2.04 27.55 13.60
N ASN A 652 2.49 26.35 13.98
CA ASN A 652 3.44 26.12 15.07
C ASN A 652 4.87 25.78 14.56
N TYR A 653 5.21 26.10 13.29
CA TYR A 653 6.49 25.91 12.56
C TYR A 653 7.04 24.47 12.54
N PRO A 654 7.17 23.81 11.36
CA PRO A 654 8.40 23.94 10.55
C PRO A 654 8.22 23.95 9.00
N THR A 655 7.32 23.14 8.44
CA THR A 655 7.24 22.87 6.99
C THR A 655 6.49 23.98 6.22
N GLY A 656 5.43 24.54 6.82
CA GLY A 656 4.72 25.71 6.26
C GLY A 656 5.58 26.97 6.19
N ALA A 657 6.60 27.07 7.04
CA ALA A 657 7.48 28.25 7.14
C ALA A 657 8.30 28.47 5.87
N SER A 658 8.80 27.39 5.26
CA SER A 658 9.61 27.50 4.04
C SER A 658 8.80 28.07 2.88
N LEU A 659 7.54 27.66 2.73
CA LEU A 659 6.66 28.15 1.67
C LEU A 659 6.22 29.59 1.93
N VAL A 660 5.98 29.95 3.19
CA VAL A 660 5.71 31.33 3.59
C VAL A 660 6.92 32.23 3.32
N LEU A 661 8.12 31.78 3.67
CA LEU A 661 9.37 32.52 3.40
C LEU A 661 9.60 32.69 1.89
N GLU A 662 9.42 31.62 1.10
CA GLU A 662 9.48 31.70 -0.37
C GLU A 662 8.46 32.70 -0.91
N ALA A 663 7.22 32.70 -0.40
CA ALA A 663 6.22 33.68 -0.79
C ALA A 663 6.58 35.11 -0.38
N MET A 664 7.24 35.30 0.77
CA MET A 664 7.72 36.61 1.22
C MET A 664 8.91 37.11 0.40
N GLU A 665 9.82 36.23 -0.04
CA GLU A 665 10.91 36.57 -0.98
C GLU A 665 10.39 37.09 -2.32
N HIS A 666 9.21 36.60 -2.75
CA HIS A 666 8.53 37.06 -3.95
C HIS A 666 7.52 38.21 -3.71
N SER A 667 7.46 38.76 -2.48
CA SER A 667 6.59 39.89 -2.14
C SER A 667 7.11 41.21 -2.74
N ASN A 668 6.22 42.19 -2.92
CA ASN A 668 6.62 43.55 -3.30
C ASN A 668 6.79 44.46 -2.07
N ASP A 669 6.44 43.97 -0.88
CA ASP A 669 6.76 44.66 0.36
C ASP A 669 8.24 44.44 0.68
N LYS A 670 8.98 45.54 0.71
CA LYS A 670 10.41 45.52 1.02
C LYS A 670 10.69 44.95 2.41
N ASN A 671 9.77 45.15 3.36
CA ASN A 671 9.87 44.56 4.70
C ASN A 671 9.69 43.04 4.65
N ASP A 672 8.78 42.53 3.83
CA ASP A 672 8.59 41.07 3.69
C ASP A 672 9.85 40.42 3.13
N VAL A 673 10.46 41.02 2.10
CA VAL A 673 11.69 40.51 1.48
C VAL A 673 12.85 40.57 2.48
N GLU A 674 12.95 41.66 3.24
CA GLU A 674 13.99 41.84 4.26
C GLU A 674 13.80 40.89 5.45
N ILE A 675 12.55 40.69 5.91
CA ILE A 675 12.19 39.72 6.94
C ILE A 675 12.48 38.30 6.46
N ALA A 676 12.10 37.94 5.23
CA ALA A 676 12.40 36.63 4.66
C ALA A 676 13.91 36.40 4.58
N THR A 677 14.66 37.40 4.12
CA THR A 677 16.12 37.37 4.08
C THR A 677 16.72 37.17 5.48
N LEU A 678 16.26 37.93 6.48
CA LEU A 678 16.71 37.83 7.88
C LEU A 678 16.37 36.46 8.49
N LEU A 679 15.14 36.00 8.34
CA LEU A 679 14.65 34.73 8.90
C LEU A 679 15.28 33.52 8.23
N SER A 680 15.54 33.62 6.95
CA SER A 680 16.26 32.58 6.22
C SER A 680 17.67 32.39 6.82
N GLY A 681 18.26 33.41 7.46
CA GLY A 681 19.57 33.33 8.13
C GLY A 681 19.54 32.80 9.57
N VAL A 682 18.38 32.57 10.19
CA VAL A 682 18.29 32.07 11.58
C VAL A 682 18.27 30.54 11.57
N ALA A 683 19.29 29.93 12.17
CA ALA A 683 19.47 28.48 12.22
C ALA A 683 18.30 27.79 12.95
N ASN A 684 17.65 26.86 12.25
CA ASN A 684 16.58 25.96 12.68
C ASN A 684 15.17 26.56 12.96
N GLN A 685 14.16 25.77 12.59
CA GLN A 685 12.72 26.12 12.64
C GLN A 685 12.19 26.35 14.08
N TYR A 686 12.91 25.87 15.09
CA TYR A 686 12.53 26.00 16.50
C TYR A 686 12.91 27.39 17.07
N ASP A 687 14.03 27.95 16.63
CA ASP A 687 14.44 29.31 17.00
C ASP A 687 13.61 30.37 16.26
N ALA A 688 13.20 30.09 15.01
CA ALA A 688 12.17 30.88 14.32
C ALA A 688 10.83 30.87 15.09
N TYR A 689 10.35 29.71 15.51
CA TYR A 689 9.13 29.58 16.34
C TYR A 689 9.20 30.42 17.62
N LYS A 690 10.31 30.34 18.37
CA LYS A 690 10.52 31.14 19.59
C LYS A 690 10.51 32.64 19.31
N PHE A 691 11.19 33.07 18.25
CA PHE A 691 11.24 34.47 17.83
C PHE A 691 9.85 35.01 17.49
N PHE A 692 9.09 34.29 16.66
CA PHE A 692 7.73 34.69 16.28
C PHE A 692 6.74 34.67 17.43
N LYS A 693 6.82 33.67 18.32
CA LYS A 693 6.05 33.65 19.55
C LYS A 693 6.32 34.92 20.38
N SER A 694 7.57 35.38 20.45
CA SER A 694 7.94 36.59 21.19
C SER A 694 7.42 37.89 20.56
N LEU A 695 7.38 37.95 19.22
CA LEU A 695 6.86 39.09 18.45
C LEU A 695 5.34 39.25 18.59
N TYR A 696 4.59 38.14 18.59
CA TYR A 696 3.13 38.16 18.68
C TYR A 696 2.58 38.08 20.10
N SER A 697 3.39 37.64 21.09
CA SER A 697 3.01 37.69 22.50
C SER A 697 3.13 39.10 23.11
N ASN A 698 3.87 40.01 22.46
CA ASN A 698 3.98 41.38 22.90
C ASN A 698 3.25 42.30 21.92
N LYS A 699 2.09 42.80 22.34
CA LYS A 699 1.56 44.07 21.80
C LYS A 699 2.48 45.19 22.27
N LYS A 700 3.56 45.46 21.54
CA LYS A 700 4.21 46.77 21.50
C LYS A 700 5.12 46.90 20.29
#